data_AF-A0A975BP50-F1
#
_entry.id   AF-A0A975BP50-F1
#
_cell.length_a   1.000
_cell.length_b   1.000
_cell.length_c   1.000
_cell.angle_alpha   90.00
_cell.angle_beta   90.00
_cell.angle_gamma   90.00
#
_symmetry.space_group_name_H-M   'P 1'
#
loop_
_entity.id
_entity.type
_entity.pdbx_description
1 polymer ?
#
loop_
_entity_poly.entity_id
_entity_poly.type
_entity_poly.pdbx_seq_one_letter_code
_entity_poly.pdbx_strand_id
1 'polypeptide(L)'
;MNAISNSFASADWLEKNRRCLASAIDEVRQALLCRIGDHVAISSCGDGETERKEPVEAAGSALDILCSVFGLSGFEKNILLLCAGIETEGDFAGLCAKVLGDEKQTYPTFSLGLSALPDPHWSALTPDAPLRKWRLIEVEAGRSLVHSPLRIDEFALHYLAGVPQMDARLKRFVRCVKNDEALVLSHKKLADRIVKTLIKAVENFDRPPVVQLCGKAGAGKTAIASSVCSMLDHELCVMPEYLLPPDPEGLEHFTRLWIREAALNSRVLMIDCHGTNDTNPVRYGTIVHILEQSTGLVMLSCRDRKSLRHCQTAVFDVQKPESAEQEKIWRNYIKEDSADVSSDIGKIVSQFDMSVSSIRSAWISISGNNRNGDNRSDLWNACRFQTRQGMDGLARGITSNTGWDDLVLPEAQMKTLRNIAIHARHRQKVYEHWGFAAKLSRGLGITALFAGASGTGKTMAAEVLANELQLDLYRIDLSAVVSKYIGETEKQLRRVFDSAEAGGAILVFDEADALFGKRSEVKDSHDRHANIEVSYLLQRMEDYKGIAILTTNLKDALDTAFMRRIRFIVDFPFPDTEQRERIWQRIFPSDTPTRDVDTARLSQLNIPGGNIRNIALNAAFLAAEADKSVSMEHLLEAAQGEYAKMERSLTRAETEGWV
;
A
#
# COMPACT_ATOMS: atom_id res chain seq x y z
N MET A 1 17.25 -24.57 8.59
CA MET A 1 17.55 -23.41 9.45
C MET A 1 18.86 -23.63 10.24
N ASN A 2 19.91 -24.16 9.61
CA ASN A 2 21.25 -24.14 10.20
C ASN A 2 21.92 -22.82 9.77
N ALA A 3 21.36 -21.71 10.24
CA ALA A 3 22.03 -20.43 10.16
C ALA A 3 23.10 -20.44 11.24
N ILE A 4 24.36 -20.51 10.81
CA ILE A 4 25.51 -20.22 11.67
C ILE A 4 25.29 -18.79 12.14
N SER A 5 25.03 -18.64 13.45
CA SER A 5 24.90 -17.36 14.13
C SER A 5 25.95 -16.38 13.64
N ASN A 6 25.55 -15.11 13.42
CA ASN A 6 26.37 -13.99 12.97
C ASN A 6 27.59 -13.73 13.89
N SER A 7 28.58 -14.62 13.86
CA SER A 7 29.84 -14.56 14.61
C SER A 7 31.00 -13.99 13.78
N PHE A 8 30.71 -13.51 12.57
CA PHE A 8 31.64 -12.77 11.71
C PHE A 8 32.23 -11.52 12.39
N ALA A 9 31.65 -11.07 13.51
CA ALA A 9 31.95 -9.80 14.16
C ALA A 9 33.01 -9.85 15.29
N SER A 10 33.50 -11.02 15.69
CA SER A 10 34.60 -11.06 16.67
C SER A 10 35.95 -10.88 15.94
N ALA A 11 36.81 -10.00 16.45
CA ALA A 11 38.16 -9.79 15.89
C ALA A 11 38.97 -11.10 15.84
N ASP A 12 38.70 -12.01 16.79
CA ASP A 12 39.27 -13.35 16.86
C ASP A 12 38.81 -14.26 15.70
N TRP A 13 37.53 -14.21 15.30
CA TRP A 13 37.03 -14.95 14.14
C TRP A 13 37.62 -14.43 12.84
N LEU A 14 37.72 -13.11 12.65
CA LEU A 14 38.26 -12.53 11.42
C LEU A 14 39.72 -12.95 11.19
N GLU A 15 40.53 -12.96 12.26
CA GLU A 15 41.92 -13.39 12.22
C GLU A 15 42.04 -14.90 11.92
N LYS A 16 41.19 -15.73 12.53
CA LYS A 16 41.10 -17.16 12.23
C LYS A 16 40.69 -17.42 10.78
N ASN A 17 39.69 -16.69 10.27
CA ASN A 17 39.22 -16.80 8.89
C ASN A 17 40.32 -16.43 7.89
N ARG A 18 41.09 -15.37 8.15
CA ARG A 18 42.23 -14.97 7.31
C ARG A 18 43.31 -16.04 7.27
N ARG A 19 43.66 -16.63 8.42
CA ARG A 19 44.66 -17.72 8.48
C ARG A 19 44.19 -18.97 7.75
N CYS A 20 42.92 -19.34 7.92
CA CYS A 20 42.32 -20.47 7.20
C CYS A 20 42.32 -20.25 5.69
N LEU A 21 41.96 -19.04 5.23
CA LEU A 21 41.97 -18.69 3.81
C LEU A 21 43.40 -18.72 3.24
N ALA A 22 44.37 -18.13 3.95
CA ALA A 22 45.78 -18.13 3.54
C ALA A 22 46.35 -19.56 3.46
N SER A 23 46.03 -20.43 4.43
CA SER A 23 46.44 -21.84 4.41
C SER A 23 45.84 -22.58 3.22
N ALA A 24 44.55 -22.37 2.94
CA ALA A 24 43.87 -23.02 1.80
C ALA A 24 44.41 -22.53 0.44
N ILE A 25 44.78 -21.24 0.33
CA ILE A 25 45.45 -20.71 -0.86
C ILE A 25 46.86 -21.31 -1.00
N ASP A 26 47.60 -21.48 0.10
CA ASP A 26 48.93 -22.10 0.08
C ASP A 26 48.87 -23.57 -0.35
N GLU A 27 47.84 -24.34 0.02
CA GLU A 27 47.64 -25.70 -0.49
C GLU A 27 47.50 -25.74 -2.01
N VAL A 28 46.72 -24.81 -2.58
CA VAL A 28 46.59 -24.67 -4.04
C VAL A 28 47.92 -24.23 -4.66
N ARG A 29 48.65 -23.32 -4.00
CA ARG A 29 49.99 -22.90 -4.44
C ARG A 29 50.95 -24.09 -4.51
N GLN A 30 50.98 -24.94 -3.49
CA GLN A 30 51.84 -26.13 -3.47
C GLN A 30 51.46 -27.09 -4.61
N ALA A 31 50.18 -27.29 -4.90
CA ALA A 31 49.75 -28.10 -6.04
C ALA A 31 50.27 -27.55 -7.38
N LEU A 32 50.26 -26.22 -7.58
CA LEU A 32 50.83 -25.58 -8.76
C LEU A 32 52.36 -25.74 -8.83
N LEU A 33 53.06 -25.57 -7.70
CA LEU A 33 54.52 -25.72 -7.61
C LEU A 33 54.96 -27.16 -7.88
N CYS A 34 54.25 -28.16 -7.34
CA CYS A 34 54.50 -29.58 -7.64
C CYS A 34 54.40 -29.84 -9.14
N ARG A 35 53.41 -29.23 -9.83
CA ARG A 35 53.27 -29.40 -11.27
C ARG A 35 54.41 -28.74 -12.07
N ILE A 36 54.91 -27.58 -11.63
CA ILE A 36 56.11 -26.95 -12.21
C ILE A 36 57.34 -27.86 -11.96
N GLY A 37 57.45 -28.42 -10.75
CA GLY A 37 58.48 -29.38 -10.36
C GLY A 37 58.48 -30.63 -11.22
N ASP A 38 57.32 -31.22 -11.53
CA ASP A 38 57.18 -32.36 -12.43
C ASP A 38 57.61 -32.03 -13.88
N HIS A 39 57.37 -30.79 -14.33
CA HIS A 39 57.88 -30.32 -15.62
C HIS A 39 59.42 -30.16 -15.63
N VAL A 40 60.04 -29.88 -14.49
CA VAL A 40 61.50 -29.79 -14.31
C VAL A 40 62.12 -31.17 -14.02
N ALA A 41 61.42 -32.08 -13.36
CA ALA A 41 61.87 -33.41 -12.95
C ALA A 41 61.95 -34.42 -14.11
N ILE A 42 61.36 -34.13 -15.28
CA ILE A 42 61.72 -34.82 -16.54
C ILE A 42 63.18 -34.48 -16.95
N SER A 43 63.83 -33.55 -16.26
CA SER A 43 65.24 -33.16 -16.44
C SER A 43 66.06 -33.06 -15.13
N SER A 44 65.73 -33.82 -14.07
CA SER A 44 66.67 -34.30 -13.02
C SER A 44 65.92 -34.74 -11.77
N CYS A 45 66.14 -35.99 -11.34
CA CYS A 45 65.69 -36.50 -10.05
C CYS A 45 66.52 -35.93 -8.90
N GLY A 46 65.85 -35.52 -7.82
CA GLY A 46 66.44 -35.23 -6.52
C GLY A 46 65.35 -34.98 -5.49
N ASP A 47 65.15 -35.95 -4.59
CA ASP A 47 64.21 -35.93 -3.48
C ASP A 47 64.45 -34.71 -2.55
N GLY A 48 63.37 -34.01 -2.20
CA GLY A 48 63.37 -32.94 -1.20
C GLY A 48 62.06 -32.95 -0.43
N GLU A 49 62.12 -33.41 0.81
CA GLU A 49 61.02 -33.40 1.78
C GLU A 49 60.56 -31.96 2.07
N THR A 50 59.30 -31.64 1.75
CA THR A 50 58.68 -30.37 2.15
C THR A 50 57.90 -30.56 3.46
N GLU A 51 58.32 -29.85 4.51
CA GLU A 51 57.65 -29.76 5.80
C GLU A 51 56.16 -29.41 5.65
N ARG A 52 55.28 -30.37 5.97
CA ARG A 52 53.83 -30.14 6.05
C ARG A 52 53.52 -29.30 7.29
N LYS A 53 53.16 -28.03 7.12
CA LYS A 53 52.52 -27.23 8.18
C LYS A 53 51.20 -27.89 8.57
N GLU A 54 50.96 -28.02 9.87
CA GLU A 54 49.75 -28.65 10.42
C GLU A 54 48.47 -27.93 9.93
N PRO A 55 47.41 -28.68 9.56
CA PRO A 55 46.16 -28.10 9.08
C PRO A 55 45.48 -27.33 10.21
N VAL A 56 45.32 -26.02 10.03
CA VAL A 56 44.54 -25.16 10.93
C VAL A 56 43.09 -25.63 10.88
N GLU A 57 42.46 -25.89 12.05
CA GLU A 57 41.06 -26.32 12.13
C GLU A 57 40.14 -25.36 11.33
N ALA A 58 39.58 -25.87 10.23
CA ALA A 58 38.82 -25.08 9.26
C ALA A 58 37.37 -24.78 9.70
N ALA A 59 36.89 -25.48 10.74
CA ALA A 59 35.49 -25.49 11.16
C ALA A 59 34.95 -24.08 11.47
N GLY A 60 34.08 -23.59 10.58
CA GLY A 60 33.41 -22.29 10.73
C GLY A 60 34.08 -21.11 10.02
N SER A 61 35.07 -21.36 9.14
CA SER A 61 35.61 -20.35 8.21
C SER A 61 34.59 -19.97 7.13
N ALA A 62 34.71 -18.78 6.54
CA ALA A 62 33.83 -18.34 5.45
C ALA A 62 33.86 -19.29 4.25
N LEU A 63 35.03 -19.88 3.98
CA LEU A 63 35.21 -20.87 2.91
C LEU A 63 34.43 -22.15 3.18
N ASP A 64 34.48 -22.68 4.40
CA ASP A 64 33.75 -23.89 4.77
C ASP A 64 32.23 -23.67 4.79
N ILE A 65 31.78 -22.48 5.21
CA ILE A 65 30.38 -22.08 5.12
C ILE A 65 29.93 -22.07 3.66
N LEU A 66 30.70 -21.41 2.78
CA LEU A 66 30.38 -21.34 1.35
C LEU A 66 30.36 -22.73 0.70
N CYS A 67 31.33 -23.60 1.02
CA CYS A 67 31.37 -24.97 0.53
C CYS A 67 30.19 -25.81 1.03
N SER A 68 29.83 -25.71 2.31
CA SER A 68 28.71 -26.48 2.89
C SER A 68 27.34 -26.00 2.39
N VAL A 69 27.14 -24.70 2.25
CA VAL A 69 25.86 -24.11 1.81
C VAL A 69 25.55 -24.44 0.35
N PHE A 70 26.54 -24.39 -0.54
CA PHE A 70 26.34 -24.62 -1.98
C PHE A 70 26.77 -26.01 -2.44
N GLY A 71 27.32 -26.84 -1.56
CA GLY A 71 27.74 -28.21 -1.85
C GLY A 71 28.93 -28.27 -2.82
N LEU A 72 29.94 -27.41 -2.65
CA LEU A 72 31.13 -27.42 -3.51
C LEU A 72 31.95 -28.69 -3.26
N SER A 73 32.34 -29.35 -4.34
CA SER A 73 33.35 -30.41 -4.32
C SER A 73 34.75 -29.86 -3.99
N GLY A 74 35.69 -30.75 -3.64
CA GLY A 74 37.08 -30.37 -3.39
C GLY A 74 37.74 -29.68 -4.59
N PHE A 75 37.45 -30.16 -5.81
CA PHE A 75 37.95 -29.53 -7.03
C PHE A 75 37.35 -28.14 -7.27
N GLU A 76 36.05 -27.95 -7.05
CA GLU A 76 35.40 -26.63 -7.19
C GLU A 76 35.89 -25.63 -6.15
N LYS A 77 36.10 -26.09 -4.91
CA LYS A 77 36.74 -25.30 -3.84
C LYS A 77 38.13 -24.83 -4.29
N ASN A 78 38.94 -25.71 -4.86
CA ASN A 78 40.29 -25.39 -5.31
C ASN A 78 40.30 -24.44 -6.52
N ILE A 79 39.32 -24.53 -7.43
CA ILE A 79 39.15 -23.56 -8.52
C ILE A 79 38.81 -22.17 -7.96
N LEU A 80 37.92 -22.09 -6.99
CA LEU A 80 37.57 -20.82 -6.34
C LEU A 80 38.79 -20.20 -5.64
N LEU A 81 39.56 -21.02 -4.90
CA LEU A 81 40.79 -20.59 -4.23
C LEU A 81 41.90 -20.17 -5.19
N LEU A 82 42.04 -20.86 -6.33
CA LEU A 82 42.94 -20.47 -7.40
C LEU A 82 42.62 -19.05 -7.93
N CYS A 83 41.33 -18.75 -8.11
CA CYS A 83 40.90 -17.41 -8.53
C CYS A 83 41.10 -16.37 -7.41
N ALA A 84 40.86 -16.74 -6.14
CA ALA A 84 41.09 -15.88 -4.99
C ALA A 84 42.58 -15.56 -4.78
N GLY A 85 43.48 -16.54 -5.00
CA GLY A 85 44.92 -16.39 -4.84
C GLY A 85 45.51 -15.31 -5.74
N ILE A 86 45.01 -15.16 -6.96
CA ILE A 86 45.47 -14.13 -7.91
C ILE A 86 45.12 -12.71 -7.47
N GLU A 87 43.95 -12.52 -6.86
CA GLU A 87 43.50 -11.20 -6.38
C GLU A 87 44.07 -10.87 -4.99
N THR A 88 44.57 -11.86 -4.24
CA THR A 88 45.06 -11.70 -2.87
C THR A 88 46.58 -11.70 -2.74
N GLU A 89 47.29 -12.40 -3.64
CA GLU A 89 48.74 -12.57 -3.59
C GLU A 89 49.39 -12.26 -4.95
N GLY A 90 50.40 -11.39 -4.96
CA GLY A 90 51.02 -10.91 -6.20
C GLY A 90 51.76 -11.98 -7.03
N ASP A 91 52.23 -13.05 -6.40
CA ASP A 91 53.07 -14.06 -7.04
C ASP A 91 52.28 -15.13 -7.82
N PHE A 92 50.98 -15.25 -7.57
CA PHE A 92 50.11 -16.28 -8.18
C PHE A 92 49.99 -16.13 -9.70
N ALA A 93 49.96 -14.90 -10.19
CA ALA A 93 49.92 -14.59 -11.62
C ALA A 93 51.14 -15.17 -12.38
N GLY A 94 52.32 -15.10 -11.77
CA GLY A 94 53.55 -15.68 -12.32
C GLY A 94 53.57 -17.21 -12.27
N LEU A 95 52.93 -17.82 -11.26
CA LEU A 95 52.79 -19.28 -11.17
C LEU A 95 51.85 -19.81 -12.27
N CYS A 96 50.74 -19.13 -12.55
CA CYS A 96 49.84 -19.51 -13.64
C CYS A 96 50.54 -19.52 -15.00
N ALA A 97 51.32 -18.48 -15.30
CA ALA A 97 52.08 -18.38 -16.55
C ALA A 97 53.11 -19.51 -16.70
N LYS A 98 53.79 -19.87 -15.60
CA LYS A 98 54.79 -20.96 -15.58
C LYS A 98 54.15 -22.35 -15.80
N VAL A 99 53.01 -22.62 -15.19
CA VAL A 99 52.29 -23.90 -15.35
C VAL A 99 51.73 -24.06 -16.77
N LEU A 100 51.22 -22.98 -17.36
CA LEU A 100 50.67 -22.99 -18.72
C LEU A 100 51.75 -22.94 -19.82
N GLY A 101 53.00 -22.63 -19.47
CA GLY A 101 54.10 -22.52 -20.43
C GLY A 101 53.99 -21.31 -21.36
N ASP A 102 53.20 -20.30 -20.98
CA ASP A 102 52.97 -19.08 -21.76
C ASP A 102 53.09 -17.86 -20.82
N GLU A 103 54.14 -17.07 -21.00
CA GLU A 103 54.43 -15.87 -20.20
C GLU A 103 53.31 -14.82 -20.26
N LYS A 104 52.43 -14.90 -21.28
CA LYS A 104 51.30 -13.98 -21.43
C LYS A 104 50.03 -14.43 -20.71
N GLN A 105 49.96 -15.67 -20.23
CA GLN A 105 48.78 -16.22 -19.54
C GLN A 105 48.94 -16.15 -18.02
N THR A 106 48.80 -14.94 -17.48
CA THR A 106 48.93 -14.64 -16.05
C THR A 106 47.64 -14.80 -15.24
N TYR A 107 46.62 -15.45 -15.82
CA TYR A 107 45.28 -15.59 -15.27
C TYR A 107 44.92 -17.08 -15.10
N PRO A 108 43.98 -17.41 -14.21
CA PRO A 108 43.63 -18.80 -13.98
C PRO A 108 42.71 -19.26 -15.11
N THR A 109 42.90 -20.47 -15.60
CA THR A 109 42.07 -21.09 -16.64
C THR A 109 41.55 -22.44 -16.15
N PHE A 110 40.46 -22.91 -16.75
CA PHE A 110 39.97 -24.25 -16.43
C PHE A 110 40.96 -25.33 -16.84
N SER A 111 41.71 -25.14 -17.94
CA SER A 111 42.82 -26.02 -18.31
C SER A 111 43.88 -26.15 -17.22
N LEU A 112 44.21 -25.04 -16.55
CA LEU A 112 45.15 -25.05 -15.44
C LEU A 112 44.56 -25.82 -14.24
N GLY A 113 43.29 -25.58 -13.92
CA GLY A 113 42.57 -26.34 -12.89
C GLY A 113 42.61 -27.84 -13.15
N LEU A 114 42.21 -28.28 -14.34
CA LEU A 114 42.17 -29.70 -14.74
C LEU A 114 43.55 -30.39 -14.71
N SER A 115 44.63 -29.64 -14.92
CA SER A 115 45.98 -30.21 -15.02
C SER A 115 46.77 -30.20 -13.71
N ALA A 116 46.46 -29.28 -12.79
CA ALA A 116 47.25 -29.08 -11.57
C ALA A 116 46.51 -29.35 -10.26
N LEU A 117 45.16 -29.35 -10.24
CA LEU A 117 44.38 -29.54 -9.01
C LEU A 117 43.93 -31.01 -8.84
N PRO A 118 43.74 -31.48 -7.60
CA PRO A 118 43.27 -32.84 -7.33
C PRO A 118 41.80 -33.05 -7.73
N ASP A 119 41.45 -34.30 -8.06
CA ASP A 119 40.10 -34.77 -8.43
C ASP A 119 39.38 -33.97 -9.53
N PRO A 120 40.03 -33.72 -10.68
CA PRO A 120 39.47 -32.89 -11.74
C PRO A 120 38.24 -33.52 -12.40
N HIS A 121 37.20 -32.72 -12.61
CA HIS A 121 35.99 -33.15 -13.31
C HIS A 121 35.39 -32.05 -14.18
N TRP A 122 34.88 -32.45 -15.36
CA TRP A 122 34.34 -31.52 -16.36
C TRP A 122 33.03 -30.85 -15.94
N SER A 123 32.27 -31.43 -15.01
CA SER A 123 30.99 -30.88 -14.58
C SER A 123 31.12 -29.55 -13.81
N ALA A 124 32.30 -29.21 -13.27
CA ALA A 124 32.54 -28.03 -12.43
C ALA A 124 32.21 -26.68 -13.11
N LEU A 125 32.29 -26.61 -14.44
CA LEU A 125 31.98 -25.41 -15.24
C LEU A 125 30.67 -25.50 -16.03
N THR A 126 29.82 -26.49 -15.75
CA THR A 126 28.48 -26.52 -16.32
C THR A 126 27.63 -25.35 -15.78
N PRO A 127 26.63 -24.84 -16.53
CA PRO A 127 25.79 -23.73 -16.06
C PRO A 127 25.04 -24.00 -14.74
N ASP A 128 24.79 -25.28 -14.44
CA ASP A 128 24.09 -25.73 -13.23
C ASP A 128 25.04 -26.08 -12.07
N ALA A 129 26.35 -26.15 -12.31
CA ALA A 129 27.33 -26.40 -11.26
C ALA A 129 27.43 -25.22 -10.29
N PRO A 130 27.68 -25.46 -8.99
CA PRO A 130 27.72 -24.43 -7.95
C PRO A 130 28.51 -23.18 -8.32
N LEU A 131 29.69 -23.32 -8.93
CA LEU A 131 30.57 -22.20 -9.29
C LEU A 131 29.91 -21.19 -10.23
N ARG A 132 29.24 -21.66 -11.29
CA ARG A 132 28.55 -20.81 -12.27
C ARG A 132 27.11 -20.51 -11.86
N LYS A 133 26.41 -21.48 -11.30
CA LYS A 133 25.02 -21.35 -10.89
C LYS A 133 24.84 -20.22 -9.89
N TRP A 134 25.72 -20.16 -8.89
CA TRP A 134 25.73 -19.14 -7.84
C TRP A 134 26.66 -17.96 -8.14
N ARG A 135 27.24 -17.89 -9.35
CA ARG A 135 28.18 -16.84 -9.77
C ARG A 135 29.25 -16.57 -8.72
N LEU A 136 29.92 -17.62 -8.27
CA LEU A 136 31.09 -17.52 -7.40
C LEU A 136 32.33 -17.15 -8.21
N ILE A 137 32.32 -17.52 -9.50
CA ILE A 137 33.32 -17.14 -10.49
C ILE A 137 32.64 -16.61 -11.75
N GLU A 138 33.35 -15.76 -12.48
CA GLU A 138 33.01 -15.26 -13.80
C GLU A 138 33.95 -15.88 -14.83
N VAL A 139 33.40 -16.31 -15.96
CA VAL A 139 34.17 -16.83 -17.10
C VAL A 139 34.21 -15.74 -18.15
N GLU A 140 35.37 -15.15 -18.38
CA GLU A 140 35.52 -14.08 -19.38
C GLU A 140 35.44 -14.60 -20.81
N ALA A 141 35.11 -13.70 -21.73
CA ALA A 141 35.03 -14.04 -23.15
C ALA A 141 36.41 -14.43 -23.68
N GLY A 142 36.55 -15.69 -24.08
CA GLY A 142 37.77 -16.26 -24.64
C GLY A 142 37.50 -17.08 -25.89
N ARG A 143 38.57 -17.63 -26.48
CA ARG A 143 38.47 -18.48 -27.69
C ARG A 143 37.81 -19.83 -27.42
N SER A 144 37.91 -20.34 -26.20
CA SER A 144 37.25 -21.57 -25.75
C SER A 144 36.95 -21.49 -24.25
N LEU A 145 35.93 -22.22 -23.79
CA LEU A 145 35.52 -22.25 -22.37
C LEU A 145 36.68 -22.67 -21.44
N VAL A 146 37.56 -23.54 -21.91
CA VAL A 146 38.63 -24.13 -21.10
C VAL A 146 39.82 -23.18 -20.93
N HIS A 147 40.10 -22.36 -21.96
CA HIS A 147 41.20 -21.40 -21.97
C HIS A 147 40.76 -19.97 -21.66
N SER A 148 39.46 -19.75 -21.51
CA SER A 148 38.91 -18.48 -21.03
C SER A 148 39.49 -18.13 -19.64
N PRO A 149 39.81 -16.85 -19.40
CA PRO A 149 40.13 -16.38 -18.07
C PRO A 149 38.99 -16.65 -17.09
N LEU A 150 39.33 -17.19 -15.93
CA LEU A 150 38.43 -17.31 -14.79
C LEU A 150 38.72 -16.16 -13.83
N ARG A 151 37.68 -15.56 -13.28
CA ARG A 151 37.80 -14.53 -12.25
C ARG A 151 36.90 -14.84 -11.08
N ILE A 152 37.34 -14.55 -9.86
CA ILE A 152 36.45 -14.62 -8.70
C ILE A 152 35.44 -13.48 -8.75
N ASP A 153 34.18 -13.75 -8.45
CA ASP A 153 33.15 -12.71 -8.33
C ASP A 153 33.45 -11.82 -7.11
N GLU A 154 33.28 -10.51 -7.25
CA GLU A 154 33.58 -9.52 -6.20
C GLU A 154 32.88 -9.85 -4.86
N PHE A 155 31.65 -10.35 -4.91
CA PHE A 155 30.93 -10.76 -3.70
C PHE A 155 31.62 -11.96 -3.03
N ALA A 156 32.02 -12.97 -3.80
CA ALA A 156 32.66 -14.17 -3.27
C ALA A 156 34.01 -13.81 -2.63
N LEU A 157 34.79 -12.92 -3.25
CA LEU A 157 36.06 -12.44 -2.70
C LEU A 157 35.87 -11.71 -1.37
N HIS A 158 34.94 -10.75 -1.30
CA HIS A 158 34.66 -10.02 -0.06
C HIS A 158 34.10 -10.92 1.05
N TYR A 159 33.27 -11.91 0.70
CA TYR A 159 32.76 -12.88 1.65
C TYR A 159 33.89 -13.74 2.24
N LEU A 160 34.79 -14.26 1.39
CA LEU A 160 35.96 -15.02 1.85
C LEU A 160 36.90 -14.18 2.72
N ALA A 161 37.06 -12.89 2.41
CA ALA A 161 37.83 -11.96 3.22
C ALA A 161 37.20 -11.63 4.59
N GLY A 162 35.98 -12.11 4.85
CA GLY A 162 35.24 -11.86 6.09
C GLY A 162 34.53 -10.51 6.14
N VAL A 163 34.24 -9.89 4.99
CA VAL A 163 33.51 -8.63 4.88
C VAL A 163 32.17 -8.88 4.17
N PRO A 164 31.15 -9.40 4.88
CA PRO A 164 29.85 -9.69 4.27
C PRO A 164 29.14 -8.39 3.88
N GLN A 165 29.13 -8.09 2.58
CA GLN A 165 28.34 -7.01 2.00
C GLN A 165 27.25 -7.57 1.09
N MET A 166 26.13 -6.85 1.00
CA MET A 166 25.12 -7.16 0.00
C MET A 166 25.69 -6.96 -1.41
N ASP A 167 25.41 -7.91 -2.30
CA ASP A 167 25.78 -7.78 -3.71
C ASP A 167 25.26 -6.45 -4.30
N ALA A 168 26.13 -5.70 -4.98
CA ALA A 168 25.80 -4.41 -5.58
C ALA A 168 24.69 -4.52 -6.64
N ARG A 169 24.57 -5.67 -7.31
CA ARG A 169 23.50 -5.98 -8.29
C ARG A 169 22.14 -6.08 -7.59
N LEU A 170 22.09 -6.58 -6.36
CA LEU A 170 20.85 -6.69 -5.56
C LEU A 170 20.42 -5.35 -4.94
N LYS A 171 21.37 -4.46 -4.60
CA LYS A 171 21.09 -3.12 -4.03
C LYS A 171 20.14 -2.25 -4.87
N ARG A 172 20.02 -2.55 -6.17
CA ARG A 172 19.09 -1.86 -7.09
C ARG A 172 17.64 -2.30 -6.93
N PHE A 173 17.41 -3.51 -6.42
CA PHE A 173 16.09 -4.13 -6.33
C PHE A 173 15.56 -4.17 -4.89
N VAL A 174 16.46 -4.35 -3.92
CA VAL A 174 16.08 -4.62 -2.53
C VAL A 174 16.70 -3.59 -1.58
N ARG A 175 15.90 -3.14 -0.62
CA ARG A 175 16.35 -2.28 0.48
C ARG A 175 16.21 -3.01 1.81
N CYS A 176 17.30 -3.16 2.55
CA CYS A 176 17.24 -3.72 3.90
C CYS A 176 16.72 -2.68 4.90
N VAL A 177 15.79 -3.10 5.75
CA VAL A 177 15.03 -2.25 6.67
C VAL A 177 15.26 -2.71 8.09
N LYS A 178 15.83 -1.82 8.90
CA LYS A 178 15.84 -1.93 10.36
C LYS A 178 14.76 -1.00 10.88
N ASN A 179 13.80 -1.55 11.61
CA ASN A 179 12.76 -0.76 12.24
C ASN A 179 13.03 -0.65 13.74
N ASP A 180 13.50 0.52 14.16
CA ASP A 180 13.74 0.83 15.58
C ASP A 180 12.46 1.33 16.29
N GLU A 181 11.36 1.51 15.55
CA GLU A 181 10.10 1.95 16.15
C GLU A 181 9.42 0.82 16.94
N ALA A 182 9.04 1.14 18.18
CA ALA A 182 8.30 0.22 19.04
C ALA A 182 6.93 -0.11 18.45
N LEU A 183 6.67 -1.40 18.23
CA LEU A 183 5.36 -1.89 17.80
C LEU A 183 4.29 -1.65 18.87
N VAL A 184 3.07 -1.36 18.42
CA VAL A 184 1.87 -1.41 19.27
C VAL A 184 1.61 -2.84 19.77
N LEU A 185 0.86 -2.97 20.87
CA LEU A 185 0.67 -4.26 21.55
C LEU A 185 0.00 -5.30 20.64
N SER A 186 -1.00 -4.90 19.85
CA SER A 186 -1.70 -5.74 18.88
C SER A 186 -0.74 -6.29 17.81
N HIS A 187 0.11 -5.43 17.26
CA HIS A 187 1.13 -5.79 16.27
C HIS A 187 2.24 -6.65 16.87
N LYS A 188 2.64 -6.39 18.12
CA LYS A 188 3.61 -7.22 18.85
C LYS A 188 3.07 -8.64 19.08
N LYS A 189 1.83 -8.78 19.55
CA LYS A 189 1.16 -10.09 19.68
C LYS A 189 1.08 -10.83 18.35
N LEU A 190 0.86 -10.11 17.25
CA LEU A 190 0.84 -10.70 15.91
C LEU A 190 2.23 -11.18 15.49
N ALA A 191 3.28 -10.39 15.70
CA ALA A 191 4.66 -10.80 15.46
C ALA A 191 5.04 -12.06 16.25
N ASP A 192 4.72 -12.10 17.55
CA ASP A 192 4.96 -13.27 18.41
C ASP A 192 4.23 -14.52 17.87
N ARG A 193 3.01 -14.34 17.36
CA ARG A 193 2.24 -15.44 16.76
C ARG A 193 2.89 -15.95 15.47
N ILE A 194 3.36 -15.04 14.62
CA ILE A 194 4.07 -15.39 13.38
C ILE A 194 5.32 -16.20 13.70
N VAL A 195 6.16 -15.74 14.63
CA VAL A 195 7.38 -16.46 15.07
C VAL A 195 7.04 -17.86 15.58
N LYS A 196 6.03 -17.99 16.45
CA LYS A 196 5.58 -19.30 16.95
C LYS A 196 5.11 -20.24 15.83
N THR A 197 4.41 -19.72 14.82
CA THR A 197 3.99 -20.50 13.66
C THR A 197 5.18 -20.92 12.81
N LEU A 198 6.17 -20.03 12.60
CA LEU A 198 7.37 -20.33 11.84
C LEU A 198 8.23 -21.41 12.51
N ILE A 199 8.47 -21.31 13.83
CA ILE A 199 9.21 -22.32 14.59
C ILE A 199 8.55 -23.69 14.45
N LYS A 200 7.23 -23.77 14.69
CA LYS A 200 6.47 -25.02 14.52
C LYS A 200 6.49 -25.55 13.10
N ALA A 201 6.48 -24.68 12.09
CA ALA A 201 6.49 -25.11 10.70
C ALA A 201 7.84 -25.72 10.32
N VAL A 202 8.94 -25.13 10.79
CA VAL A 202 10.30 -25.66 10.57
C VAL A 202 10.50 -27.02 11.23
N GLU A 203 9.83 -27.30 12.35
CA GLU A 203 9.87 -28.62 13.00
C GLU A 203 9.11 -29.71 12.21
N ASN A 204 8.07 -29.34 11.46
CA ASN A 204 7.16 -30.28 10.82
C ASN A 204 7.34 -30.40 9.29
N PHE A 205 8.04 -29.45 8.66
CA PHE A 205 8.16 -29.36 7.22
C PHE A 205 9.59 -29.04 6.78
N ASP A 206 10.01 -29.61 5.64
CA ASP A 206 11.35 -29.39 5.06
C ASP A 206 11.60 -27.95 4.61
N ARG A 207 10.54 -27.16 4.38
CA ARG A 207 10.63 -25.77 3.91
C ARG A 207 9.76 -24.84 4.76
N PRO A 208 10.26 -23.63 5.09
CA PRO A 208 9.44 -22.64 5.78
C PRO A 208 8.26 -22.20 4.89
N PRO A 209 7.06 -21.99 5.46
CA PRO A 209 5.93 -21.50 4.71
C PRO A 209 6.15 -20.04 4.30
N VAL A 210 5.59 -19.65 3.16
CA VAL A 210 5.53 -18.26 2.73
C VAL A 210 4.55 -17.51 3.63
N VAL A 211 5.03 -16.46 4.29
CA VAL A 211 4.20 -15.64 5.20
C VAL A 211 3.50 -14.55 4.40
N GLN A 212 2.17 -14.53 4.39
CA GLN A 212 1.39 -13.46 3.79
C GLN A 212 0.88 -12.52 4.87
N LEU A 213 1.29 -11.25 4.82
CA LEU A 213 0.76 -10.16 5.62
C LEU A 213 -0.30 -9.43 4.79
N CYS A 214 -1.57 -9.65 5.10
CA CYS A 214 -2.70 -9.08 4.37
C CYS A 214 -3.30 -7.91 5.14
N GLY A 215 -3.48 -6.76 4.51
CA GLY A 215 -4.14 -5.62 5.16
C GLY A 215 -4.07 -4.34 4.34
N LYS A 216 -4.82 -3.32 4.76
CA LYS A 216 -4.82 -1.99 4.10
C LYS A 216 -3.40 -1.38 4.04
N ALA A 217 -3.17 -0.48 3.10
CA ALA A 217 -1.89 0.23 2.99
C ALA A 217 -1.58 0.97 4.30
N GLY A 218 -0.31 1.00 4.71
CA GLY A 218 0.10 1.67 5.95
C GLY A 218 -0.26 0.95 7.25
N ALA A 219 -0.87 -0.25 7.22
CA ALA A 219 -1.26 -1.00 8.43
C ALA A 219 -0.09 -1.50 9.31
N GLY A 220 1.17 -1.12 9.03
CA GLY A 220 2.35 -1.53 9.80
C GLY A 220 2.97 -2.85 9.38
N LYS A 221 2.66 -3.37 8.18
CA LYS A 221 3.17 -4.67 7.69
C LYS A 221 4.69 -4.78 7.72
N THR A 222 5.39 -3.77 7.20
CA THR A 222 6.87 -3.75 7.20
C THR A 222 7.45 -3.71 8.60
N ALA A 223 6.81 -2.97 9.53
CA ALA A 223 7.23 -2.91 10.92
C ALA A 223 7.09 -4.27 11.62
N ILE A 224 5.96 -4.97 11.40
CA ILE A 224 5.73 -6.33 11.90
C ILE A 224 6.75 -7.30 11.32
N ALA A 225 6.96 -7.29 10.00
CA ALA A 225 7.94 -8.14 9.33
C ALA A 225 9.36 -7.93 9.88
N SER A 226 9.75 -6.66 10.11
CA SER A 226 11.07 -6.32 10.63
C SER A 226 11.24 -6.81 12.07
N SER A 227 10.21 -6.69 12.90
CA SER A 227 10.22 -7.25 14.26
C SER A 227 10.28 -8.77 14.27
N VAL A 228 9.57 -9.46 13.37
CA VAL A 228 9.64 -10.92 13.24
C VAL A 228 11.05 -11.35 12.84
N CYS A 229 11.68 -10.65 11.88
CA CYS A 229 13.05 -10.95 11.47
C CYS A 229 14.04 -10.71 12.62
N SER A 230 13.88 -9.59 13.36
CA SER A 230 14.72 -9.28 14.52
C SER A 230 14.61 -10.33 15.63
N MET A 231 13.41 -10.86 15.89
CA MET A 231 13.21 -11.97 16.84
C MET A 231 13.84 -13.29 16.40
N LEU A 232 14.07 -13.47 15.09
CA LEU A 232 14.72 -14.63 14.50
C LEU A 232 16.22 -14.43 14.26
N ASP A 233 16.80 -13.28 14.65
CA ASP A 233 18.18 -12.88 14.30
C ASP A 233 18.45 -12.83 12.78
N HIS A 234 17.44 -12.38 12.02
CA HIS A 234 17.51 -12.18 10.57
C HIS A 234 17.34 -10.71 10.20
N GLU A 235 17.89 -10.31 9.05
CA GLU A 235 17.70 -8.97 8.48
C GLU A 235 16.59 -8.96 7.42
N LEU A 236 15.63 -8.04 7.55
CA LEU A 236 14.54 -7.87 6.58
C LEU A 236 15.02 -7.05 5.39
N CYS A 237 14.81 -7.54 4.17
CA CYS A 237 15.01 -6.75 2.96
C CYS A 237 13.75 -6.72 2.10
N VAL A 238 13.32 -5.50 1.77
CA VAL A 238 12.05 -5.20 1.11
C VAL A 238 12.30 -4.90 -0.36
N MET A 239 11.52 -5.54 -1.23
CA MET A 239 11.49 -5.31 -2.66
C MET A 239 10.08 -4.87 -3.09
N PRO A 240 9.91 -3.64 -3.58
CA PRO A 240 8.67 -3.21 -4.21
C PRO A 240 8.37 -4.00 -5.49
N GLU A 241 7.09 -4.34 -5.72
CA GLU A 241 6.65 -5.10 -6.90
C GLU A 241 7.07 -4.46 -8.24
N TYR A 242 7.10 -3.13 -8.33
CA TYR A 242 7.44 -2.43 -9.58
C TYR A 242 8.90 -2.61 -10.00
N LEU A 243 9.80 -2.95 -9.06
CA LEU A 243 11.20 -3.24 -9.34
C LEU A 243 11.44 -4.67 -9.81
N LEU A 244 10.43 -5.55 -9.81
CA LEU A 244 10.60 -6.91 -10.32
C LEU A 244 11.07 -6.88 -11.79
N PRO A 245 12.14 -7.63 -12.13
CA PRO A 245 12.59 -7.78 -13.50
C PRO A 245 11.44 -8.26 -14.40
N PRO A 246 11.14 -7.55 -15.51
CA PRO A 246 10.07 -7.95 -16.41
C PRO A 246 10.47 -9.09 -17.35
N ASP A 247 11.78 -9.26 -17.59
CA ASP A 247 12.35 -10.26 -18.48
C ASP A 247 12.70 -11.56 -17.72
N PRO A 248 12.49 -12.75 -18.32
CA PRO A 248 12.77 -14.03 -17.67
C PRO A 248 14.23 -14.22 -17.28
N GLU A 249 15.18 -13.73 -18.07
CA GLU A 249 16.62 -13.87 -17.81
C GLU A 249 17.04 -13.05 -16.58
N GLY A 250 16.61 -11.78 -16.52
CA GLY A 250 16.82 -10.90 -15.38
C GLY A 250 16.15 -11.43 -14.11
N LEU A 251 14.97 -12.04 -14.24
CA LEU A 251 14.28 -12.69 -13.12
C LEU A 251 15.07 -13.88 -12.57
N GLU A 252 15.55 -14.76 -13.44
CA GLU A 252 16.36 -15.91 -13.04
C GLU A 252 17.68 -15.45 -12.40
N HIS A 253 18.33 -14.44 -12.99
CA HIS A 253 19.54 -13.86 -12.45
C HIS A 253 19.32 -13.26 -11.05
N PHE A 254 18.26 -12.47 -10.87
CA PHE A 254 17.88 -11.93 -9.57
C PHE A 254 17.61 -13.05 -8.56
N THR A 255 16.83 -14.05 -8.95
CA THR A 255 16.43 -15.16 -8.06
C THR A 255 17.65 -15.93 -7.56
N ARG A 256 18.61 -16.24 -8.46
CA ARG A 256 19.87 -16.90 -8.10
C ARG A 256 20.71 -16.07 -7.13
N LEU A 257 20.88 -14.78 -7.40
CA LEU A 257 21.62 -13.86 -6.51
C LEU A 257 20.93 -13.74 -5.15
N TRP A 258 19.60 -13.65 -5.13
CA TRP A 258 18.84 -13.54 -3.89
C TRP A 258 18.93 -14.81 -3.03
N ILE A 259 18.77 -16.00 -3.63
CA ILE A 259 18.90 -17.27 -2.91
C ILE A 259 20.30 -17.38 -2.30
N ARG A 260 21.33 -17.00 -3.05
CA ARG A 260 22.72 -16.96 -2.55
C ARG A 260 22.88 -16.02 -1.35
N GLU A 261 22.33 -14.81 -1.44
CA GLU A 261 22.38 -13.81 -0.36
C GLU A 261 21.63 -14.28 0.89
N ALA A 262 20.43 -14.83 0.72
CA ALA A 262 19.60 -15.34 1.82
C ALA A 262 20.25 -16.55 2.52
N ALA A 263 20.92 -17.42 1.77
CA ALA A 263 21.59 -18.60 2.31
C ALA A 263 22.84 -18.26 3.13
N LEU A 264 23.57 -17.19 2.77
CA LEU A 264 24.84 -16.83 3.42
C LEU A 264 24.70 -15.81 4.56
N ASN A 265 23.75 -14.87 4.46
CA ASN A 265 23.69 -13.70 5.35
C ASN A 265 22.42 -13.62 6.22
N SER A 266 21.67 -14.72 6.36
CA SER A 266 20.43 -14.79 7.17
C SER A 266 19.44 -13.66 6.87
N ARG A 267 19.20 -13.40 5.59
CA ARG A 267 18.30 -12.33 5.12
C ARG A 267 16.97 -12.87 4.66
N VAL A 268 15.91 -12.12 4.94
CA VAL A 268 14.52 -12.46 4.59
C VAL A 268 14.01 -11.50 3.53
N LEU A 269 13.43 -12.03 2.45
CA LEU A 269 12.82 -11.22 1.40
C LEU A 269 11.40 -10.88 1.79
N MET A 270 11.03 -9.61 1.65
CA MET A 270 9.65 -9.18 1.67
C MET A 270 9.29 -8.52 0.34
N ILE A 271 8.36 -9.11 -0.39
CA ILE A 271 7.84 -8.53 -1.65
C ILE A 271 6.62 -7.69 -1.32
N ASP A 272 6.69 -6.39 -1.62
CA ASP A 272 5.59 -5.45 -1.39
C ASP A 272 4.68 -5.30 -2.62
N CYS A 273 3.53 -5.99 -2.59
CA CYS A 273 2.55 -6.04 -3.67
C CYS A 273 1.45 -4.98 -3.55
N HIS A 274 1.76 -3.82 -2.96
CA HIS A 274 0.80 -2.74 -2.78
C HIS A 274 0.45 -1.97 -4.06
N GLY A 275 1.26 -2.12 -5.12
CA GLY A 275 1.31 -1.18 -6.25
C GLY A 275 0.40 -1.50 -7.44
N THR A 276 -0.21 -2.68 -7.53
CA THR A 276 -0.99 -3.05 -8.73
C THR A 276 -2.37 -3.59 -8.39
N ASN A 277 -3.36 -3.21 -9.21
CA ASN A 277 -4.60 -3.96 -9.29
C ASN A 277 -4.23 -5.45 -9.44
N ASP A 278 -4.91 -6.34 -8.72
CA ASP A 278 -4.76 -7.82 -8.77
C ASP A 278 -4.99 -8.44 -10.18
N THR A 279 -4.94 -7.64 -11.24
CA THR A 279 -5.30 -7.96 -12.62
C THR A 279 -4.10 -8.12 -13.56
N ASN A 280 -2.84 -7.97 -13.12
CA ASN A 280 -1.69 -8.27 -13.98
C ASN A 280 -1.20 -9.72 -13.76
N PRO A 281 -1.67 -10.71 -14.54
CA PRO A 281 -1.32 -12.12 -14.35
C PRO A 281 0.17 -12.40 -14.59
N VAL A 282 0.86 -11.60 -15.41
CA VAL A 282 2.28 -11.78 -15.71
C VAL A 282 3.12 -11.48 -14.47
N ARG A 283 2.89 -10.33 -13.82
CA ARG A 283 3.58 -9.94 -12.57
C ARG A 283 3.31 -10.95 -11.45
N TYR A 284 2.07 -11.43 -11.35
CA TYR A 284 1.72 -12.45 -10.37
C TYR A 284 2.48 -13.76 -10.63
N GLY A 285 2.59 -14.19 -11.90
CA GLY A 285 3.39 -15.35 -12.29
C GLY A 285 4.88 -15.19 -11.91
N THR A 286 5.46 -14.02 -12.12
CA THR A 286 6.83 -13.68 -11.71
C THR A 286 7.03 -13.83 -10.20
N ILE A 287 6.10 -13.33 -9.39
CA ILE A 287 6.15 -13.44 -7.93
C ILE A 287 6.08 -14.91 -7.50
N VAL A 288 5.14 -15.68 -8.06
CA VAL A 288 4.99 -17.12 -7.78
C VAL A 288 6.29 -17.86 -8.12
N HIS A 289 6.91 -17.55 -9.26
CA HIS A 289 8.17 -18.16 -9.67
C HIS A 289 9.31 -17.94 -8.65
N ILE A 290 9.49 -16.71 -8.15
CA ILE A 290 10.49 -16.42 -7.11
C ILE A 290 10.21 -17.23 -5.84
N LEU A 291 8.94 -17.34 -5.43
CA LEU A 291 8.54 -18.03 -4.21
C LEU A 291 8.76 -19.54 -4.29
N GLU A 292 8.49 -20.16 -5.44
CA GLU A 292 8.70 -21.60 -5.65
C GLU A 292 10.18 -22.00 -5.63
N GLN A 293 11.05 -21.11 -6.15
CA GLN A 293 12.50 -21.34 -6.19
C GLN A 293 13.20 -21.01 -4.86
N SER A 294 12.58 -20.16 -4.03
CA SER A 294 13.16 -19.74 -2.75
C SER A 294 13.11 -20.87 -1.71
N THR A 295 14.25 -21.15 -1.08
CA THR A 295 14.37 -22.15 -0.01
C THR A 295 14.33 -21.53 1.39
N GLY A 296 14.59 -20.22 1.49
CA GLY A 296 14.54 -19.45 2.73
C GLY A 296 13.15 -18.91 3.08
N LEU A 297 13.04 -18.25 4.24
CA LEU A 297 11.82 -17.55 4.64
C LEU A 297 11.57 -16.37 3.68
N VAL A 298 10.36 -16.32 3.11
CA VAL A 298 9.90 -15.21 2.28
C VAL A 298 8.56 -14.69 2.80
N MET A 299 8.41 -13.37 2.81
CA MET A 299 7.21 -12.66 3.22
C MET A 299 6.58 -11.92 2.03
N LEU A 300 5.26 -11.86 2.01
CA LEU A 300 4.46 -11.13 1.04
C LEU A 300 3.60 -10.08 1.75
N SER A 301 3.67 -8.83 1.30
CA SER A 301 2.74 -7.78 1.69
C SER A 301 1.68 -7.61 0.61
N CYS A 302 0.42 -7.84 0.97
CA CYS A 302 -0.72 -7.75 0.06
C CYS A 302 -1.88 -7.01 0.72
N ARG A 303 -2.82 -6.47 -0.08
CA ARG A 303 -4.11 -5.98 0.44
C ARG A 303 -5.01 -7.15 0.82
N ASP A 304 -5.23 -8.03 -0.15
CA ASP A 304 -6.08 -9.20 -0.05
C ASP A 304 -5.25 -10.49 -0.04
N ARG A 305 -5.87 -11.60 0.39
CA ARG A 305 -5.21 -12.92 0.47
C ARG A 305 -4.97 -13.46 -0.94
N LYS A 306 -3.74 -13.92 -1.22
CA LYS A 306 -3.37 -14.48 -2.54
C LYS A 306 -3.28 -16.01 -2.50
N SER A 307 -3.83 -16.67 -3.51
CA SER A 307 -3.82 -18.14 -3.63
C SER A 307 -2.54 -18.62 -4.31
N LEU A 308 -1.59 -19.14 -3.53
CA LEU A 308 -0.34 -19.71 -4.02
C LEU A 308 -0.49 -21.24 -4.09
N ARG A 309 -0.71 -21.79 -5.28
CA ARG A 309 -1.08 -23.21 -5.48
C ARG A 309 0.05 -24.21 -5.21
N HIS A 310 1.30 -23.76 -5.22
CA HIS A 310 2.48 -24.63 -5.12
C HIS A 310 3.37 -24.31 -3.91
N CYS A 311 2.95 -23.39 -3.04
CA CYS A 311 3.69 -23.01 -1.83
C CYS A 311 2.82 -23.24 -0.59
N GLN A 312 3.44 -23.74 0.48
CA GLN A 312 2.81 -23.70 1.79
C GLN A 312 2.72 -22.24 2.24
N THR A 313 1.55 -21.80 2.73
CA THR A 313 1.33 -20.40 3.08
C THR A 313 0.78 -20.26 4.49
N ALA A 314 1.31 -19.27 5.22
CA ALA A 314 0.79 -18.84 6.51
C ALA A 314 0.25 -17.42 6.34
N VAL A 315 -1.07 -17.26 6.40
CA VAL A 315 -1.74 -15.98 6.15
C VAL A 315 -2.10 -15.30 7.46
N PHE A 316 -1.72 -14.04 7.59
CA PHE A 316 -1.98 -13.21 8.77
C PHE A 316 -2.60 -11.88 8.35
N ASP A 317 -3.80 -11.62 8.88
CA ASP A 317 -4.45 -10.33 8.67
C ASP A 317 -3.86 -9.28 9.61
N VAL A 318 -3.33 -8.22 9.03
CA VAL A 318 -2.76 -7.05 9.70
C VAL A 318 -3.81 -5.96 9.74
N GLN A 319 -4.36 -5.75 10.92
CA GLN A 319 -5.31 -4.68 11.21
C GLN A 319 -4.57 -3.40 11.59
N LYS A 320 -5.24 -2.25 11.44
CA LYS A 320 -4.77 -0.99 12.01
C LYS A 320 -4.74 -1.07 13.54
N PRO A 321 -3.96 -0.20 14.21
CA PRO A 321 -3.95 -0.14 15.67
C PRO A 321 -5.35 0.07 16.23
N GLU A 322 -5.66 -0.57 17.35
CA GLU A 322 -6.96 -0.40 18.00
C GLU A 322 -7.13 1.03 18.52
N SER A 323 -8.36 1.50 18.72
CA SER A 323 -8.64 2.87 19.22
C SER A 323 -7.85 3.19 20.49
N ALA A 324 -7.78 2.27 21.46
CA ALA A 324 -7.00 2.44 22.68
C ALA A 324 -5.48 2.55 22.43
N GLU A 325 -4.97 1.95 21.35
CA GLU A 325 -3.56 2.04 20.95
C GLU A 325 -3.29 3.33 20.19
N GLN A 326 -4.18 3.75 19.29
CA GLN A 326 -4.11 5.04 18.62
C GLN A 326 -4.09 6.18 19.64
N GLU A 327 -4.93 6.12 20.67
CA GLU A 327 -4.94 7.10 21.76
C GLU A 327 -3.59 7.16 22.49
N LYS A 328 -2.98 6.01 22.79
CA LYS A 328 -1.64 5.96 23.40
C LYS A 328 -0.57 6.56 22.51
N ILE A 329 -0.60 6.29 21.20
CA ILE A 329 0.34 6.87 20.23
C ILE A 329 0.19 8.39 20.21
N TRP A 330 -1.04 8.90 20.08
CA TRP A 330 -1.32 10.33 20.13
C TRP A 330 -0.84 10.97 21.42
N ARG A 331 -1.11 10.35 22.57
CA ARG A 331 -0.64 10.83 23.88
C ARG A 331 0.88 10.82 23.98
N ASN A 332 1.58 9.88 23.33
CA ASN A 332 3.04 9.87 23.33
C ASN A 332 3.62 11.02 22.49
N TYR A 333 3.01 11.38 21.36
CA TYR A 333 3.43 12.53 20.55
C TYR A 333 3.07 13.89 21.18
N ILE A 334 1.87 14.02 21.78
CA ILE A 334 1.35 15.31 22.31
C ILE A 334 1.97 15.68 23.67
N LYS A 335 2.52 14.71 24.42
CA LYS A 335 3.09 14.91 25.77
C LYS A 335 4.17 15.98 25.86
N GLU A 336 4.76 16.41 24.74
CA GLU A 336 5.81 17.42 24.72
C GLU A 336 5.32 18.88 24.68
N ASP A 337 4.06 19.23 24.31
CA ASP A 337 3.79 20.66 24.05
C ASP A 337 2.38 21.28 24.24
N SER A 338 1.31 20.59 24.72
CA SER A 338 0.08 21.32 25.13
C SER A 338 -0.96 20.52 25.93
N ALA A 339 -1.43 21.09 27.05
CA ALA A 339 -2.49 20.51 27.87
C ALA A 339 -3.89 20.56 27.21
N ASP A 340 -4.16 21.58 26.37
CA ASP A 340 -5.49 21.86 25.79
C ASP A 340 -5.94 20.90 24.68
N VAL A 341 -5.00 20.20 24.03
CA VAL A 341 -5.27 19.24 22.94
C VAL A 341 -5.58 17.84 23.48
N SER A 342 -5.16 17.55 24.73
CA SER A 342 -5.26 16.21 25.32
C SER A 342 -6.70 15.71 25.55
N SER A 343 -7.67 16.62 25.67
CA SER A 343 -9.09 16.31 25.86
C SER A 343 -9.80 15.88 24.57
N ASP A 344 -9.29 16.26 23.39
CA ASP A 344 -9.94 16.00 22.10
C ASP A 344 -9.40 14.75 21.37
N ILE A 345 -8.32 14.14 21.88
CA ILE A 345 -7.77 12.89 21.34
C ILE A 345 -8.85 11.80 21.25
N GLY A 346 -9.70 11.71 22.27
CA GLY A 346 -10.80 10.74 22.29
C GLY A 346 -11.78 10.92 21.12
N LYS A 347 -12.07 12.17 20.74
CA LYS A 347 -12.94 12.47 19.58
C LYS A 347 -12.24 12.11 18.27
N ILE A 348 -10.96 12.48 18.12
CA ILE A 348 -10.16 12.18 16.92
C ILE A 348 -10.08 10.67 16.69
N VAL A 349 -9.73 9.90 17.72
CA VAL A 349 -9.62 8.43 17.64
C VAL A 349 -10.96 7.76 17.36
N SER A 350 -12.08 8.36 17.81
CA SER A 350 -13.41 7.85 17.50
C SER A 350 -13.87 8.12 16.07
N GLN A 351 -13.37 9.20 15.46
CA GLN A 351 -13.76 9.64 14.13
C GLN A 351 -12.83 9.11 13.04
N PHE A 352 -11.51 9.21 13.25
CA PHE A 352 -10.48 8.89 12.28
C PHE A 352 -9.81 7.55 12.64
N ASP A 353 -9.97 6.56 11.77
CA ASP A 353 -9.29 5.28 11.90
C ASP A 353 -7.95 5.33 11.15
N MET A 354 -6.88 5.69 11.85
CA MET A 354 -5.57 5.98 11.25
C MET A 354 -4.51 4.91 11.56
N SER A 355 -3.55 4.76 10.64
CA SER A 355 -2.34 3.98 10.92
C SER A 355 -1.31 4.80 11.70
N VAL A 356 -0.29 4.13 12.25
CA VAL A 356 0.84 4.78 12.93
C VAL A 356 1.53 5.82 12.03
N SER A 357 1.73 5.48 10.75
CA SER A 357 2.33 6.39 9.77
C SER A 357 1.46 7.62 9.51
N SER A 358 0.14 7.44 9.40
CA SER A 358 -0.80 8.56 9.19
C SER A 358 -0.86 9.48 10.41
N ILE A 359 -0.86 8.92 11.63
CA ILE A 359 -0.78 9.70 12.88
C ILE A 359 0.50 10.53 12.92
N ARG A 360 1.65 9.91 12.61
CA ARG A 360 2.94 10.59 12.55
C ARG A 360 2.95 11.72 11.51
N SER A 361 2.45 11.45 10.30
CA SER A 361 2.37 12.47 9.23
C SER A 361 1.44 13.62 9.61
N ALA A 362 0.30 13.35 10.25
CA ALA A 362 -0.60 14.39 10.77
C ALA A 362 0.11 15.25 11.81
N TRP A 363 0.82 14.64 12.77
CA TRP A 363 1.59 15.36 13.79
C TRP A 363 2.70 16.25 13.19
N ILE A 364 3.48 15.72 12.23
CA ILE A 364 4.55 16.47 11.55
C ILE A 364 3.98 17.70 10.84
N SER A 365 2.81 17.58 10.20
CA SER A 365 2.19 18.69 9.47
C SER A 365 1.78 19.87 10.36
N ILE A 366 1.53 19.63 11.65
CA ILE A 366 1.13 20.65 12.62
C ILE A 366 2.37 21.21 13.32
N SER A 367 3.30 20.33 13.72
CA SER A 367 4.52 20.71 14.45
C SER A 367 5.41 21.68 13.65
N GLY A 368 5.34 21.65 12.31
CA GLY A 368 6.03 22.60 11.45
C GLY A 368 5.36 23.98 11.32
N ASN A 369 4.06 24.09 11.65
CA ASN A 369 3.27 25.31 11.54
C ASN A 369 3.15 25.97 12.92
N ASN A 370 4.19 26.72 13.31
CA ASN A 370 4.24 27.50 14.55
C ASN A 370 3.37 28.77 14.45
N ARG A 371 2.07 28.62 14.17
CA ARG A 371 1.09 29.73 14.12
C ARG A 371 0.17 29.62 15.34
N ASN A 372 -0.07 30.77 15.99
CA ASN A 372 -1.01 30.98 17.11
C ASN A 372 -2.50 30.69 16.77
N GLY A 373 -2.78 29.69 15.93
CA GLY A 373 -4.12 29.24 15.58
C GLY A 373 -4.72 28.34 16.65
N ASP A 374 -6.01 28.02 16.49
CA ASP A 374 -6.67 27.00 17.31
C ASP A 374 -6.10 25.62 16.95
N ASN A 375 -5.12 25.16 17.73
CA ASN A 375 -4.44 23.86 17.54
C ASN A 375 -5.43 22.68 17.40
N ARG A 376 -6.68 22.82 17.89
CA ARG A 376 -7.72 21.79 17.76
C ARG A 376 -8.23 21.66 16.33
N SER A 377 -8.59 22.77 15.68
CA SER A 377 -9.08 22.74 14.29
C SER A 377 -7.98 22.32 13.33
N ASP A 378 -6.73 22.72 13.61
CA ASP A 378 -5.58 22.38 12.77
C ASP A 378 -5.27 20.88 12.85
N LEU A 379 -5.36 20.28 14.04
CA LEU A 379 -5.21 18.84 14.21
C LEU A 379 -6.33 18.04 13.53
N TRP A 380 -7.58 18.49 13.65
CA TRP A 380 -8.70 17.87 12.94
C TRP A 380 -8.52 17.93 11.42
N ASN A 381 -8.13 19.09 10.90
CA ASN A 381 -7.88 19.30 9.47
C ASN A 381 -6.69 18.47 8.97
N ALA A 382 -5.62 18.33 9.76
CA ALA A 382 -4.50 17.47 9.44
C ALA A 382 -4.91 15.99 9.37
N CYS A 383 -5.68 15.50 10.36
CA CYS A 383 -6.22 14.14 10.34
C CYS A 383 -7.12 13.91 9.12
N ARG A 384 -8.05 14.85 8.86
CA ARG A 384 -8.90 14.86 7.68
C ARG A 384 -8.07 14.76 6.41
N PHE A 385 -7.04 15.60 6.25
CA PHE A 385 -6.15 15.58 5.09
C PHE A 385 -5.42 14.25 4.89
N GLN A 386 -4.86 13.66 5.96
CA GLN A 386 -4.16 12.37 5.86
C GLN A 386 -5.10 11.22 5.45
N THR A 387 -6.38 11.29 5.85
CA THR A 387 -7.38 10.26 5.54
C THR A 387 -8.04 10.42 4.17
N ARG A 388 -7.88 11.57 3.48
CA ARG A 388 -8.37 11.78 2.11
C ARG A 388 -7.66 10.92 1.05
N GLN A 389 -6.44 10.47 1.33
CA GLN A 389 -5.61 9.75 0.35
C GLN A 389 -6.28 8.43 -0.05
N GLY A 390 -6.53 8.23 -1.36
CA GLY A 390 -7.07 6.98 -1.91
C GLY A 390 -8.54 7.00 -2.39
N MET A 391 -9.14 8.18 -2.54
CA MET A 391 -10.45 8.35 -3.20
C MET A 391 -10.36 8.88 -4.65
N ASP A 392 -9.16 9.22 -5.12
CA ASP A 392 -8.94 9.83 -6.43
C ASP A 392 -9.38 8.89 -7.56
N GLY A 393 -10.30 9.35 -8.40
CA GLY A 393 -10.80 8.65 -9.58
C GLY A 393 -12.10 7.86 -9.42
N LEU A 394 -12.58 7.61 -8.19
CA LEU A 394 -13.84 6.87 -7.95
C LEU A 394 -14.97 7.72 -7.33
N ALA A 395 -14.63 8.85 -6.70
CA ALA A 395 -15.62 9.74 -6.09
C ALA A 395 -15.23 11.21 -6.30
N ARG A 396 -16.23 12.08 -6.43
CA ARG A 396 -16.01 13.53 -6.55
C ARG A 396 -16.13 14.17 -5.17
N GLY A 397 -15.02 14.71 -4.66
CA GLY A 397 -15.03 15.54 -3.46
C GLY A 397 -15.82 16.83 -3.71
N ILE A 398 -16.72 17.17 -2.79
CA ILE A 398 -17.45 18.44 -2.78
C ILE A 398 -16.88 19.30 -1.65
N THR A 399 -16.25 20.40 -2.01
CA THR A 399 -15.89 21.45 -1.05
C THR A 399 -17.00 22.49 -1.02
N SER A 400 -17.68 22.63 0.11
CA SER A 400 -18.75 23.60 0.26
C SER A 400 -18.72 24.22 1.67
N ASN A 401 -18.97 25.52 1.74
CA ASN A 401 -19.07 26.29 2.98
C ASN A 401 -20.54 26.55 3.38
N THR A 402 -21.49 25.86 2.74
CA THR A 402 -22.93 26.01 3.00
C THR A 402 -23.28 25.70 4.46
N GLY A 403 -23.99 26.60 5.13
CA GLY A 403 -24.45 26.46 6.52
C GLY A 403 -25.95 26.17 6.63
N TRP A 404 -26.44 25.98 7.87
CA TRP A 404 -27.88 25.79 8.12
C TRP A 404 -28.75 26.94 7.66
N ASP A 405 -28.19 28.16 7.59
CA ASP A 405 -28.90 29.36 7.17
C ASP A 405 -29.13 29.42 5.65
N ASP A 406 -28.35 28.68 4.86
CA ASP A 406 -28.52 28.63 3.40
C ASP A 406 -29.62 27.64 2.98
N LEU A 407 -29.97 26.69 3.86
CA LEU A 407 -30.95 25.65 3.58
C LEU A 407 -32.34 26.05 4.10
N VAL A 408 -33.28 26.23 3.17
CA VAL A 408 -34.68 26.50 3.49
C VAL A 408 -35.51 25.24 3.28
N LEU A 409 -36.01 24.66 4.38
CA LEU A 409 -36.90 23.49 4.41
C LEU A 409 -37.94 23.65 5.52
N PRO A 410 -39.06 22.89 5.47
CA PRO A 410 -40.01 22.88 6.57
C PRO A 410 -39.39 22.34 7.86
N GLU A 411 -39.93 22.77 9.01
CA GLU A 411 -39.31 22.54 10.32
C GLU A 411 -39.13 21.05 10.66
N ALA A 412 -40.08 20.20 10.26
CA ALA A 412 -40.01 18.76 10.49
C ALA A 412 -38.80 18.10 9.80
N GLN A 413 -38.52 18.50 8.55
CA GLN A 413 -37.37 18.05 7.78
C GLN A 413 -36.07 18.57 8.38
N MET A 414 -36.02 19.84 8.75
CA MET A 414 -34.87 20.45 9.43
C MET A 414 -34.54 19.74 10.75
N LYS A 415 -35.56 19.37 11.53
CA LYS A 415 -35.40 18.60 12.75
C LYS A 415 -34.80 17.22 12.49
N THR A 416 -35.25 16.53 11.44
CA THR A 416 -34.68 15.24 11.05
C THR A 416 -33.21 15.36 10.61
N LEU A 417 -32.85 16.39 9.84
CA LEU A 417 -31.45 16.66 9.48
C LEU A 417 -30.58 16.96 10.71
N ARG A 418 -31.07 17.76 11.66
CA ARG A 418 -30.37 18.01 12.93
C ARG A 418 -30.21 16.74 13.76
N ASN A 419 -31.21 15.84 13.76
CA ASN A 419 -31.08 14.54 14.42
C ASN A 419 -29.97 13.67 13.82
N ILE A 420 -29.79 13.69 12.49
CA ILE A 420 -28.67 13.02 11.82
C ILE A 420 -27.34 13.54 12.36
N ALA A 421 -27.16 14.87 12.45
CA ALA A 421 -25.94 15.49 12.99
C ALA A 421 -25.71 15.14 14.47
N ILE A 422 -26.76 15.14 15.29
CA ILE A 422 -26.71 14.74 16.72
C ILE A 422 -26.24 13.30 16.86
N HIS A 423 -26.78 12.38 16.06
CA HIS A 423 -26.40 10.97 16.07
C HIS A 423 -24.93 10.77 15.70
N ALA A 424 -24.42 11.51 14.71
CA ALA A 424 -23.02 11.47 14.33
C ALA A 424 -22.11 11.97 15.47
N ARG A 425 -22.44 13.13 16.06
CA ARG A 425 -21.64 13.78 17.12
C ARG A 425 -21.55 12.97 18.41
N HIS A 426 -22.65 12.32 18.82
CA HIS A 426 -22.73 11.59 20.09
C HIS A 426 -22.49 10.08 19.97
N ARG A 427 -22.06 9.63 18.79
CA ARG A 427 -21.83 8.22 18.49
C ARG A 427 -20.92 7.52 19.52
N GLN A 428 -19.76 8.10 19.80
CA GLN A 428 -18.80 7.53 20.76
C GLN A 428 -19.39 7.38 22.17
N LYS A 429 -20.15 8.38 22.62
CA LYS A 429 -20.78 8.36 23.95
C LYS A 429 -21.84 7.26 24.04
N VAL A 430 -22.72 7.15 23.04
CA VAL A 430 -23.82 6.19 23.08
C VAL A 430 -23.34 4.76 22.80
N TYR A 431 -22.50 4.56 21.79
CA TYR A 431 -22.09 3.23 21.36
C TYR A 431 -21.02 2.61 22.24
N GLU A 432 -20.01 3.39 22.65
CA GLU A 432 -18.90 2.89 23.46
C GLU A 432 -19.17 3.10 24.95
N HIS A 433 -19.34 4.35 25.40
CA HIS A 433 -19.43 4.64 26.84
C HIS A 433 -20.72 4.10 27.48
N TRP A 434 -21.85 4.16 26.77
CA TRP A 434 -23.11 3.57 27.24
C TRP A 434 -23.28 2.10 26.78
N GLY A 435 -22.33 1.56 26.02
CA GLY A 435 -22.26 0.14 25.67
C GLY A 435 -23.30 -0.36 24.67
N PHE A 436 -23.97 0.51 23.92
CA PHE A 436 -24.96 0.07 22.92
C PHE A 436 -24.34 -0.76 21.80
N ALA A 437 -23.06 -0.55 21.47
CA ALA A 437 -22.35 -1.35 20.45
C ALA A 437 -22.28 -2.83 20.80
N ALA A 438 -22.19 -3.19 22.10
CA ALA A 438 -22.11 -4.59 22.51
C ALA A 438 -23.42 -5.37 22.30
N LYS A 439 -24.56 -4.66 22.22
CA LYS A 439 -25.89 -5.26 21.98
C LYS A 439 -26.31 -5.22 20.51
N LEU A 440 -25.80 -4.24 19.74
CA LEU A 440 -26.11 -4.04 18.33
C LEU A 440 -24.94 -4.58 17.49
N SER A 441 -25.03 -5.84 17.07
CA SER A 441 -23.99 -6.50 16.26
C SER A 441 -23.86 -5.97 14.83
N ARG A 442 -24.83 -5.17 14.35
CA ARG A 442 -24.89 -4.53 13.01
C ARG A 442 -25.61 -3.17 13.09
N GLY A 443 -25.40 -2.30 12.09
CA GLY A 443 -26.15 -1.05 11.94
C GLY A 443 -25.65 0.14 12.79
N LEU A 444 -24.35 0.18 13.08
CA LEU A 444 -23.71 1.31 13.76
C LEU A 444 -23.45 2.52 12.82
N GLY A 445 -23.71 2.34 11.52
CA GLY A 445 -23.70 3.38 10.51
C GLY A 445 -24.93 4.27 10.54
N ILE A 446 -24.82 5.44 9.91
CA ILE A 446 -25.95 6.35 9.71
C ILE A 446 -26.33 6.29 8.23
N THR A 447 -27.41 5.59 7.93
CA THR A 447 -28.00 5.55 6.59
C THR A 447 -29.16 6.53 6.49
N ALA A 448 -29.14 7.40 5.49
CA ALA A 448 -30.18 8.37 5.23
C ALA A 448 -30.66 8.31 3.77
N LEU A 449 -31.96 8.50 3.55
CA LEU A 449 -32.55 8.66 2.22
C LEU A 449 -33.12 10.07 2.10
N PHE A 450 -32.65 10.82 1.11
CA PHE A 450 -33.11 12.15 0.74
C PHE A 450 -33.95 12.05 -0.53
N ALA A 451 -35.25 12.26 -0.39
CA ALA A 451 -36.21 12.04 -1.46
C ALA A 451 -36.97 13.32 -1.81
N GLY A 452 -37.06 13.67 -3.09
CA GLY A 452 -37.82 14.84 -3.54
C GLY A 452 -37.48 15.23 -4.98
N ALA A 453 -38.22 16.16 -5.56
CA ALA A 453 -37.99 16.58 -6.95
C ALA A 453 -36.56 17.12 -7.18
N SER A 454 -36.12 17.15 -8.44
CA SER A 454 -34.83 17.77 -8.78
C SER A 454 -34.80 19.24 -8.35
N GLY A 455 -33.67 19.72 -7.83
CA GLY A 455 -33.50 21.11 -7.41
C GLY A 455 -34.13 21.50 -6.06
N THR A 456 -34.66 20.57 -5.25
CA THR A 456 -35.24 20.89 -3.92
C THR A 456 -34.21 20.96 -2.77
N GLY A 457 -32.90 20.91 -3.07
CA GLY A 457 -31.85 21.08 -2.06
C GLY A 457 -31.30 19.80 -1.42
N LYS A 458 -31.56 18.62 -2.00
CA LYS A 458 -31.03 17.33 -1.50
C LYS A 458 -29.50 17.33 -1.33
N THR A 459 -28.76 17.71 -2.37
CA THR A 459 -27.29 17.79 -2.33
C THR A 459 -26.81 18.88 -1.37
N MET A 460 -27.49 20.03 -1.35
CA MET A 460 -27.18 21.14 -0.44
C MET A 460 -27.35 20.73 1.03
N ALA A 461 -28.36 19.93 1.38
CA ALA A 461 -28.50 19.40 2.74
C ALA A 461 -27.35 18.48 3.14
N ALA A 462 -26.81 17.69 2.20
CA ALA A 462 -25.62 16.89 2.46
C ALA A 462 -24.37 17.76 2.68
N GLU A 463 -24.24 18.87 1.95
CA GLU A 463 -23.18 19.87 2.16
C GLU A 463 -23.28 20.52 3.54
N VAL A 464 -24.48 20.91 3.97
CA VAL A 464 -24.72 21.47 5.32
C VAL A 464 -24.30 20.49 6.41
N LEU A 465 -24.67 19.22 6.28
CA LEU A 465 -24.25 18.17 7.23
C LEU A 465 -22.73 17.99 7.24
N ALA A 466 -22.08 18.03 6.08
CA ALA A 466 -20.63 17.91 5.98
C ALA A 466 -19.90 19.08 6.65
N ASN A 467 -20.40 20.31 6.46
CA ASN A 467 -19.85 21.51 7.07
C ASN A 467 -20.05 21.51 8.59
N GLU A 468 -21.26 21.22 9.08
CA GLU A 468 -21.60 21.13 10.51
C GLU A 468 -20.76 20.09 11.26
N LEU A 469 -20.42 18.97 10.59
CA LEU A 469 -19.63 17.88 11.16
C LEU A 469 -18.13 18.01 10.86
N GLN A 470 -17.72 19.01 10.06
CA GLN A 470 -16.35 19.20 9.58
C GLN A 470 -15.77 17.95 8.90
N LEU A 471 -16.59 17.26 8.12
CA LEU A 471 -16.24 16.03 7.39
C LEU A 471 -16.12 16.27 5.89
N ASP A 472 -15.40 15.39 5.21
CA ASP A 472 -15.39 15.37 3.74
C ASP A 472 -16.70 14.83 3.18
N LEU A 473 -17.14 15.45 2.09
CA LEU A 473 -18.31 15.03 1.33
C LEU A 473 -17.87 14.46 -0.01
N TYR A 474 -18.25 13.21 -0.28
CA TYR A 474 -17.97 12.54 -1.54
C TYR A 474 -19.26 12.18 -2.24
N ARG A 475 -19.41 12.63 -3.47
CA ARG A 475 -20.49 12.20 -4.35
C ARG A 475 -20.03 11.03 -5.21
N ILE A 476 -20.82 9.95 -5.17
CA ILE A 476 -20.62 8.72 -5.90
C ILE A 476 -21.75 8.60 -6.92
N ASP A 477 -21.37 8.53 -8.18
CA ASP A 477 -22.30 8.27 -9.27
C ASP A 477 -22.47 6.76 -9.42
N LEU A 478 -23.64 6.26 -9.04
CA LEU A 478 -23.96 4.83 -9.12
C LEU A 478 -23.95 4.33 -10.57
N SER A 479 -24.31 5.18 -11.54
CA SER A 479 -24.31 4.82 -12.96
C SER A 479 -22.89 4.59 -13.50
N ALA A 480 -21.91 5.33 -12.98
CA ALA A 480 -20.49 5.19 -13.35
C ALA A 480 -19.82 3.98 -12.69
N VAL A 481 -20.29 3.57 -11.50
CA VAL A 481 -19.73 2.44 -10.73
C VAL A 481 -20.31 1.11 -11.20
N VAL A 482 -21.55 1.07 -11.67
CA VAL A 482 -22.20 -0.12 -12.25
C VAL A 482 -21.76 -0.28 -13.72
N SER A 483 -20.54 -0.78 -13.90
CA SER A 483 -19.99 -1.06 -15.23
C SER A 483 -20.58 -2.34 -15.85
N LYS A 484 -20.38 -2.53 -17.17
CA LYS A 484 -20.81 -3.73 -17.93
C LYS A 484 -20.13 -5.04 -17.48
N TYR A 485 -19.18 -5.01 -16.54
CA TYR A 485 -18.38 -6.17 -16.14
C TYR A 485 -18.71 -6.60 -14.69
N ILE A 486 -19.35 -7.77 -14.58
CA ILE A 486 -19.76 -8.40 -13.30
C ILE A 486 -18.53 -8.62 -12.40
N GLY A 487 -18.57 -8.10 -11.17
CA GLY A 487 -17.52 -8.27 -10.14
C GLY A 487 -16.46 -7.16 -10.07
N GLU A 488 -16.35 -6.30 -11.08
CA GLU A 488 -15.52 -5.09 -10.99
C GLU A 488 -16.21 -4.01 -10.14
N THR A 489 -17.53 -3.89 -10.27
CA THR A 489 -18.41 -3.03 -9.47
C THR A 489 -18.25 -3.26 -7.97
N GLU A 490 -18.24 -4.53 -7.52
CA GLU A 490 -18.06 -4.87 -6.09
C GLU A 490 -16.70 -4.42 -5.56
N LYS A 491 -15.63 -4.61 -6.34
CA LYS A 491 -14.27 -4.19 -5.98
C LYS A 491 -14.18 -2.67 -5.89
N GLN A 492 -14.80 -1.95 -6.82
CA GLN A 492 -14.83 -0.48 -6.81
C GLN A 492 -15.62 0.05 -5.60
N LEU A 493 -16.82 -0.48 -5.34
CA LEU A 493 -17.60 -0.14 -4.14
C LEU A 493 -16.84 -0.45 -2.85
N ARG A 494 -16.18 -1.61 -2.78
CA ARG A 494 -15.34 -1.99 -1.63
C ARG A 494 -14.26 -0.93 -1.40
N ARG A 495 -13.57 -0.50 -2.46
CA ARG A 495 -12.53 0.54 -2.38
C ARG A 495 -13.08 1.87 -1.87
N VAL A 496 -14.22 2.32 -2.39
CA VAL A 496 -14.85 3.58 -1.96
C VAL A 496 -15.17 3.55 -0.47
N PHE A 497 -15.87 2.52 0.02
CA PHE A 497 -16.19 2.40 1.45
C PHE A 497 -14.93 2.24 2.31
N ASP A 498 -13.94 1.44 1.87
CA ASP A 498 -12.70 1.21 2.63
C ASP A 498 -11.86 2.48 2.78
N SER A 499 -11.82 3.33 1.74
CA SER A 499 -11.15 4.62 1.75
C SER A 499 -11.91 5.62 2.63
N ALA A 500 -13.24 5.64 2.55
CA ALA A 500 -14.08 6.53 3.35
C ALA A 500 -14.07 6.20 4.85
N GLU A 501 -13.92 4.91 5.20
CA GLU A 501 -13.89 4.43 6.58
C GLU A 501 -12.74 5.01 7.40
N ALA A 502 -11.60 5.32 6.76
CA ALA A 502 -10.45 5.91 7.45
C ALA A 502 -10.75 7.32 8.00
N GLY A 503 -11.46 8.14 7.23
CA GLY A 503 -11.82 9.52 7.60
C GLY A 503 -13.22 9.69 8.19
N GLY A 504 -14.05 8.65 8.11
CA GLY A 504 -15.47 8.71 8.44
C GLY A 504 -16.23 9.71 7.57
N ALA A 505 -15.88 9.82 6.29
CA ALA A 505 -16.44 10.79 5.35
C ALA A 505 -17.96 10.57 5.09
N ILE A 506 -18.64 11.62 4.62
CA ILE A 506 -20.03 11.52 4.16
C ILE A 506 -20.03 11.05 2.71
N LEU A 507 -20.72 9.93 2.44
CA LEU A 507 -20.88 9.37 1.11
C LEU A 507 -22.28 9.65 0.60
N VAL A 508 -22.40 10.35 -0.54
CA VAL A 508 -23.67 10.62 -1.22
C VAL A 508 -23.75 9.75 -2.47
N PHE A 509 -24.72 8.86 -2.50
CA PHE A 509 -25.06 8.02 -3.64
C PHE A 509 -26.25 8.63 -4.36
N ASP A 510 -26.04 9.11 -5.59
CA ASP A 510 -27.10 9.72 -6.39
C ASP A 510 -27.85 8.70 -7.24
N GLU A 511 -29.10 9.01 -7.57
CA GLU A 511 -29.99 8.17 -8.39
C GLU A 511 -30.27 6.78 -7.81
N ALA A 512 -30.58 6.71 -6.51
CA ALA A 512 -30.85 5.43 -5.83
C ALA A 512 -32.00 4.62 -6.47
N ASP A 513 -32.97 5.27 -7.11
CA ASP A 513 -34.08 4.63 -7.81
C ASP A 513 -33.63 3.78 -9.01
N ALA A 514 -32.49 4.08 -9.63
CA ALA A 514 -31.94 3.27 -10.72
C ALA A 514 -31.53 1.85 -10.27
N LEU A 515 -31.14 1.68 -9.00
CA LEU A 515 -30.70 0.39 -8.45
C LEU A 515 -31.72 -0.26 -7.51
N PHE A 516 -32.52 0.54 -6.81
CA PHE A 516 -33.40 0.09 -5.72
C PHE A 516 -34.90 0.16 -6.06
N GLY A 517 -35.24 0.33 -7.34
CA GLY A 517 -36.62 0.36 -7.83
C GLY A 517 -37.42 -0.93 -7.56
N LYS A 518 -38.74 -0.79 -7.37
CA LYS A 518 -39.74 -1.86 -7.28
C LYS A 518 -39.68 -2.63 -8.59
N ARG A 519 -39.16 -3.85 -8.54
CA ARG A 519 -38.95 -4.69 -9.72
C ARG A 519 -40.28 -4.93 -10.44
N SER A 520 -40.29 -4.75 -11.76
CA SER A 520 -41.23 -5.45 -12.64
C SER A 520 -40.84 -6.95 -12.69
N GLU A 521 -41.82 -7.82 -12.88
CA GLU A 521 -41.64 -9.28 -12.85
C GLU A 521 -40.54 -9.75 -13.82
N VAL A 522 -39.64 -10.56 -13.26
CA VAL A 522 -38.38 -11.09 -13.82
C VAL A 522 -38.59 -11.82 -15.16
N LYS A 523 -37.78 -11.50 -16.18
CA LYS A 523 -37.65 -12.36 -17.37
C LYS A 523 -36.22 -12.73 -17.80
N ASP A 524 -35.15 -12.12 -17.25
CA ASP A 524 -33.80 -12.40 -17.77
C ASP A 524 -32.72 -12.75 -16.74
N SER A 525 -31.71 -13.48 -17.22
CA SER A 525 -30.56 -13.95 -16.42
C SER A 525 -29.63 -12.82 -15.97
N HIS A 526 -29.62 -11.68 -16.65
CA HIS A 526 -28.90 -10.47 -16.24
C HIS A 526 -29.45 -9.83 -14.95
N ASP A 527 -30.76 -9.93 -14.69
CA ASP A 527 -31.40 -9.34 -13.50
C ASP A 527 -30.96 -10.00 -12.19
N ARG A 528 -30.53 -11.27 -12.24
CA ARG A 528 -30.02 -11.98 -11.06
C ARG A 528 -28.69 -11.40 -10.56
N HIS A 529 -27.83 -10.91 -11.45
CA HIS A 529 -26.53 -10.35 -11.08
C HIS A 529 -26.66 -8.94 -10.48
N ALA A 530 -27.57 -8.12 -11.00
CA ALA A 530 -27.91 -6.81 -10.41
C ALA A 530 -28.41 -6.95 -8.95
N ASN A 531 -29.18 -8.00 -8.65
CA ASN A 531 -29.70 -8.24 -7.30
C ASN A 531 -28.62 -8.57 -6.26
N ILE A 532 -27.53 -9.21 -6.68
CA ILE A 532 -26.39 -9.56 -5.80
C ILE A 532 -25.58 -8.29 -5.49
N GLU A 533 -25.36 -7.43 -6.47
CA GLU A 533 -24.63 -6.15 -6.30
C GLU A 533 -25.38 -5.17 -5.39
N VAL A 534 -26.71 -5.06 -5.56
CA VAL A 534 -27.61 -4.26 -4.70
C VAL A 534 -27.58 -4.74 -3.24
N SER A 535 -27.59 -6.06 -3.03
CA SER A 535 -27.53 -6.65 -1.69
C SER A 535 -26.19 -6.38 -1.00
N TYR A 536 -25.09 -6.44 -1.76
CA TYR A 536 -23.76 -6.10 -1.27
C TYR A 536 -23.65 -4.62 -0.90
N LEU A 537 -24.13 -3.70 -1.74
CA LEU A 537 -24.14 -2.26 -1.47
C LEU A 537 -24.88 -1.95 -0.17
N LEU A 538 -26.08 -2.52 0.01
CA LEU A 538 -26.87 -2.38 1.23
C LEU A 538 -26.12 -2.86 2.47
N GLN A 539 -25.55 -4.06 2.41
CA GLN A 539 -24.79 -4.60 3.53
C GLN A 539 -23.59 -3.69 3.86
N ARG A 540 -22.86 -3.22 2.85
CA ARG A 540 -21.73 -2.30 3.05
C ARG A 540 -22.16 -0.95 3.63
N MET A 541 -23.32 -0.43 3.24
CA MET A 541 -23.88 0.79 3.83
C MET A 541 -24.27 0.62 5.31
N GLU A 542 -24.80 -0.55 5.70
CA GLU A 542 -25.13 -0.87 7.09
C GLU A 542 -23.87 -1.06 7.96
N ASP A 543 -22.83 -1.66 7.38
CA ASP A 543 -21.54 -1.89 8.04
C ASP A 543 -20.67 -0.62 8.08
N TYR A 544 -20.90 0.32 7.16
CA TYR A 544 -20.14 1.56 7.07
C TYR A 544 -20.33 2.41 8.33
N LYS A 545 -19.23 2.69 9.02
CA LYS A 545 -19.22 3.43 10.28
C LYS A 545 -19.52 4.93 10.12
N GLY A 546 -19.43 5.49 8.91
CA GLY A 546 -19.71 6.90 8.64
C GLY A 546 -21.18 7.18 8.29
N ILE A 547 -21.39 8.26 7.53
CA ILE A 547 -22.71 8.68 7.05
C ILE A 547 -22.83 8.31 5.57
N ALA A 548 -23.83 7.49 5.23
CA ALA A 548 -24.17 7.16 3.86
C ALA A 548 -25.56 7.72 3.53
N ILE A 549 -25.60 8.63 2.56
CA ILE A 549 -26.79 9.34 2.10
C ILE A 549 -27.13 8.84 0.70
N LEU A 550 -28.37 8.44 0.49
CA LEU A 550 -28.94 8.10 -0.80
C LEU A 550 -29.83 9.25 -1.25
N THR A 551 -29.70 9.71 -2.50
CA THR A 551 -30.61 10.68 -3.09
C THR A 551 -31.48 10.03 -4.16
N THR A 552 -32.76 10.38 -4.18
CA THR A 552 -33.70 9.92 -5.22
C THR A 552 -34.70 11.02 -5.58
N ASN A 553 -35.16 11.01 -6.83
CA ASN A 553 -36.27 11.83 -7.28
C ASN A 553 -37.63 11.10 -7.16
N LEU A 554 -37.62 9.76 -7.08
CA LEU A 554 -38.80 8.91 -7.18
C LEU A 554 -38.94 8.00 -5.96
N LYS A 555 -39.33 8.57 -4.81
CA LYS A 555 -39.52 7.80 -3.56
C LYS A 555 -40.45 6.60 -3.74
N ASP A 556 -41.56 6.79 -4.43
CA ASP A 556 -42.59 5.75 -4.60
C ASP A 556 -42.13 4.59 -5.48
N ALA A 557 -41.08 4.80 -6.28
CA ALA A 557 -40.46 3.76 -7.06
C ALA A 557 -39.60 2.82 -6.20
N LEU A 558 -39.19 3.20 -4.98
CA LEU A 558 -38.30 2.37 -4.15
C LEU A 558 -39.03 1.20 -3.47
N ASP A 559 -38.34 0.07 -3.35
CA ASP A 559 -38.87 -1.09 -2.65
C ASP A 559 -39.08 -0.85 -1.13
N THR A 560 -40.16 -1.42 -0.60
CA THR A 560 -40.51 -1.30 0.82
C THR A 560 -39.53 -2.03 1.74
N ALA A 561 -38.93 -3.14 1.30
CA ALA A 561 -37.93 -3.84 2.10
C ALA A 561 -36.63 -3.03 2.22
N PHE A 562 -36.26 -2.31 1.16
CA PHE A 562 -35.16 -1.35 1.16
C PHE A 562 -35.42 -0.21 2.16
N MET A 563 -36.58 0.43 2.10
CA MET A 563 -36.91 1.55 2.98
C MET A 563 -36.83 1.18 4.48
N ARG A 564 -37.16 -0.06 4.85
CA ARG A 564 -37.07 -0.54 6.26
C ARG A 564 -35.65 -0.61 6.80
N ARG A 565 -34.64 -0.66 5.93
CA ARG A 565 -33.21 -0.69 6.31
C ARG A 565 -32.59 0.70 6.45
N ILE A 566 -33.28 1.73 5.94
CA ILE A 566 -32.84 3.11 6.04
C ILE A 566 -33.22 3.67 7.41
N ARG A 567 -32.25 4.25 8.12
CA ARG A 567 -32.46 4.78 9.47
C ARG A 567 -33.18 6.11 9.48
N PHE A 568 -32.86 7.00 8.53
CA PHE A 568 -33.47 8.32 8.40
C PHE A 568 -34.02 8.53 7.00
N ILE A 569 -35.28 8.96 6.89
CA ILE A 569 -35.89 9.35 5.62
C ILE A 569 -36.25 10.83 5.72
N VAL A 570 -35.72 11.63 4.81
CA VAL A 570 -35.97 13.08 4.74
C VAL A 570 -36.62 13.37 3.40
N ASP A 571 -37.88 13.81 3.45
CA ASP A 571 -38.63 14.24 2.27
C ASP A 571 -38.34 15.73 2.00
N PHE A 572 -37.98 16.07 0.78
CA PHE A 572 -37.70 17.41 0.29
C PHE A 572 -38.87 17.85 -0.58
N PRO A 573 -39.95 18.41 0.02
CA PRO A 573 -41.12 18.82 -0.72
C PRO A 573 -40.80 20.00 -1.65
N PHE A 574 -41.70 20.24 -2.59
CA PHE A 574 -41.65 21.45 -3.39
C PHE A 574 -41.86 22.67 -2.47
N PRO A 575 -41.04 23.73 -2.58
CA PRO A 575 -41.12 24.85 -1.65
C PRO A 575 -42.42 25.63 -1.83
N ASP A 576 -43.06 26.03 -0.72
CA ASP A 576 -44.21 26.93 -0.73
C ASP A 576 -43.79 28.39 -1.02
N THR A 577 -44.78 29.29 -1.15
CA THR A 577 -44.52 30.70 -1.47
C THR A 577 -43.64 31.39 -0.42
N GLU A 578 -43.87 31.13 0.87
CA GLU A 578 -43.08 31.73 1.95
C GLU A 578 -41.62 31.22 1.92
N GLN A 579 -41.44 29.92 1.67
CA GLN A 579 -40.12 29.31 1.52
C GLN A 579 -39.38 29.86 0.30
N ARG A 580 -40.06 30.01 -0.84
CA ARG A 580 -39.45 30.61 -2.05
C ARG A 580 -39.05 32.05 -1.82
N GLU A 581 -39.84 32.83 -1.11
CA GLU A 581 -39.47 34.20 -0.72
C GLU A 581 -38.19 34.22 0.12
N ARG A 582 -38.09 33.35 1.14
CA ARG A 582 -36.88 33.21 1.95
C ARG A 582 -35.66 32.78 1.14
N ILE A 583 -35.84 31.92 0.14
CA ILE A 583 -34.76 31.53 -0.79
C ILE A 583 -34.30 32.76 -1.58
N TRP A 584 -35.23 33.54 -2.16
CA TRP A 584 -34.91 34.76 -2.91
C TRP A 584 -34.19 35.82 -2.06
N GLN A 585 -34.55 35.96 -0.79
CA GLN A 585 -33.88 36.88 0.14
C GLN A 585 -32.41 36.51 0.40
N ARG A 586 -32.02 35.24 0.21
CA ARG A 586 -30.69 34.71 0.55
C ARG A 586 -29.84 34.35 -0.67
N ILE A 587 -30.42 34.35 -1.87
CA ILE A 587 -29.76 33.80 -3.06
C ILE A 587 -28.60 34.65 -3.56
N PHE A 588 -28.66 35.97 -3.34
CA PHE A 588 -27.63 36.90 -3.78
C PHE A 588 -26.55 37.05 -2.70
N PRO A 589 -25.26 36.89 -3.06
CA PRO A 589 -24.16 37.29 -2.19
C PRO A 589 -24.27 38.76 -1.78
N SER A 590 -23.77 39.10 -0.58
CA SER A 590 -23.78 40.47 -0.02
C SER A 590 -23.21 41.54 -0.95
N ASP A 591 -22.24 41.16 -1.77
CA ASP A 591 -21.51 42.06 -2.67
C ASP A 591 -22.23 42.28 -4.00
N THR A 592 -23.36 41.58 -4.22
CA THR A 592 -24.12 41.69 -5.47
C THR A 592 -24.91 43.00 -5.47
N PRO A 593 -24.67 43.92 -6.43
CA PRO A 593 -25.43 45.15 -6.51
C PRO A 593 -26.85 44.82 -6.97
N THR A 594 -27.82 44.95 -6.08
CA THR A 594 -29.25 44.75 -6.35
C THR A 594 -29.99 46.08 -6.24
N ARG A 595 -30.98 46.28 -7.11
CA ARG A 595 -31.82 47.47 -7.14
C ARG A 595 -33.27 47.07 -7.35
N ASP A 596 -34.14 47.53 -6.44
CA ASP A 596 -35.59 47.39 -6.56
C ASP A 596 -36.06 45.93 -6.75
N VAL A 597 -35.36 44.96 -6.14
CA VAL A 597 -35.68 43.53 -6.21
C VAL A 597 -36.81 43.21 -5.22
N ASP A 598 -37.98 42.85 -5.74
CA ASP A 598 -39.14 42.46 -4.94
C ASP A 598 -39.21 40.93 -4.76
N THR A 599 -38.72 40.45 -3.61
CA THR A 599 -38.69 39.03 -3.28
C THR A 599 -40.08 38.43 -3.13
N ALA A 600 -41.07 39.21 -2.68
CA ALA A 600 -42.44 38.74 -2.50
C ALA A 600 -43.09 38.43 -3.85
N ARG A 601 -42.82 39.26 -4.87
CA ARG A 601 -43.27 38.97 -6.25
C ARG A 601 -42.53 37.79 -6.88
N LEU A 602 -41.22 37.72 -6.70
CA LEU A 602 -40.40 36.60 -7.19
C LEU A 602 -40.84 35.25 -6.59
N SER A 603 -41.37 35.26 -5.38
CA SER A 603 -41.88 34.05 -4.70
C SER A 603 -43.12 33.44 -5.36
N GLN A 604 -43.84 34.19 -6.22
CA GLN A 604 -45.00 33.68 -6.95
C GLN A 604 -44.60 32.68 -8.05
N LEU A 605 -43.35 32.70 -8.51
CA LEU A 605 -42.84 31.73 -9.48
C LEU A 605 -42.88 30.32 -8.89
N ASN A 606 -43.65 29.41 -9.51
CA ASN A 606 -43.80 28.04 -9.03
C ASN A 606 -42.66 27.14 -9.53
N ILE A 607 -41.46 27.36 -8.98
CA ILE A 607 -40.18 26.71 -9.33
C ILE A 607 -39.42 26.23 -8.08
N PRO A 608 -38.58 25.18 -8.20
CA PRO A 608 -37.77 24.71 -7.09
C PRO A 608 -36.52 25.58 -6.89
N GLY A 609 -35.87 25.45 -5.73
CA GLY A 609 -34.73 26.29 -5.34
C GLY A 609 -33.54 26.26 -6.32
N GLY A 610 -33.27 25.11 -6.95
CA GLY A 610 -32.23 24.99 -7.97
C GLY A 610 -32.47 25.91 -9.18
N ASN A 611 -33.72 26.08 -9.59
CA ASN A 611 -34.05 26.99 -10.69
C ASN A 611 -34.07 28.44 -10.24
N ILE A 612 -34.48 28.74 -8.99
CA ILE A 612 -34.32 30.07 -8.40
C ILE A 612 -32.85 30.51 -8.47
N ARG A 613 -31.93 29.62 -8.09
CA ARG A 613 -30.48 29.87 -8.19
C ARG A 613 -30.03 30.14 -9.63
N ASN A 614 -30.49 29.35 -10.59
CA ASN A 614 -30.14 29.55 -12.00
C ASN A 614 -30.65 30.91 -12.52
N ILE A 615 -31.88 31.29 -12.17
CA ILE A 615 -32.46 32.58 -12.57
C ILE A 615 -31.66 33.73 -11.94
N ALA A 616 -31.39 33.68 -10.64
CA ALA A 616 -30.61 34.71 -9.94
C ALA A 616 -29.21 34.88 -10.57
N LEU A 617 -28.53 33.77 -10.86
CA LEU A 617 -27.20 33.78 -11.47
C LEU A 617 -27.23 34.34 -12.90
N ASN A 618 -28.18 33.90 -13.73
CA ASN A 618 -28.31 34.40 -15.09
C ASN A 618 -28.68 35.90 -15.11
N ALA A 619 -29.56 36.34 -14.20
CA ALA A 619 -29.89 37.76 -14.05
C ALA A 619 -28.67 38.59 -13.64
N ALA A 620 -27.79 38.06 -12.79
CA ALA A 620 -26.53 38.73 -12.43
C ALA A 620 -25.59 38.87 -13.65
N PHE A 621 -25.50 37.84 -14.51
CA PHE A 621 -24.73 37.95 -15.75
C PHE A 621 -25.31 38.97 -16.73
N LEU A 622 -26.64 39.01 -16.91
CA LEU A 622 -27.31 40.01 -17.75
C LEU A 622 -27.08 41.44 -17.24
N ALA A 623 -27.17 41.64 -15.92
CA ALA A 623 -26.92 42.94 -15.30
C ALA A 623 -25.45 43.36 -15.44
N ALA A 624 -24.51 42.42 -15.32
CA ALA A 624 -23.08 42.68 -15.49
C ALA A 624 -22.73 43.07 -16.94
N GLU A 625 -23.31 42.41 -17.95
CA GLU A 625 -23.14 42.78 -19.36
C GLU A 625 -23.66 44.21 -19.64
N ALA A 626 -24.76 44.60 -18.98
CA ALA A 626 -25.32 45.93 -19.08
C ALA A 626 -24.62 46.99 -18.19
N ASP A 627 -23.58 46.61 -17.42
CA ASP A 627 -22.90 47.41 -16.40
C ASP A 627 -23.87 48.08 -15.41
N LYS A 628 -24.88 47.32 -14.95
CA LYS A 628 -25.97 47.77 -14.08
C LYS A 628 -26.14 46.86 -12.86
N SER A 629 -26.86 47.38 -11.86
CA SER A 629 -27.35 46.56 -10.75
C SER A 629 -28.43 45.58 -11.21
N VAL A 630 -28.50 44.41 -10.55
CA VAL A 630 -29.56 43.42 -10.78
C VAL A 630 -30.91 44.04 -10.44
N SER A 631 -31.84 43.96 -11.38
CA SER A 631 -33.18 44.56 -11.29
C SER A 631 -34.24 43.56 -11.76
N MET A 632 -35.52 43.89 -11.56
CA MET A 632 -36.65 43.05 -11.99
C MET A 632 -36.67 42.77 -13.49
N GLU A 633 -36.16 43.67 -14.34
CA GLU A 633 -36.05 43.47 -15.79
C GLU A 633 -35.12 42.29 -16.14
N HIS A 634 -33.92 42.27 -15.55
CA HIS A 634 -32.95 41.18 -15.76
C HIS A 634 -33.48 39.85 -15.20
N LEU A 635 -34.19 39.90 -14.07
CA LEU A 635 -34.82 38.72 -13.46
C LEU A 635 -35.96 38.16 -14.32
N LEU A 636 -36.76 39.03 -14.96
CA LEU A 636 -37.82 38.61 -15.86
C LEU A 636 -37.25 37.89 -17.08
N GLU A 637 -36.22 38.46 -17.71
CA GLU A 637 -35.55 37.86 -18.87
C GLU A 637 -34.92 36.50 -18.52
N ALA A 638 -34.21 36.45 -17.38
CA ALA A 638 -33.63 35.20 -16.87
C ALA A 638 -34.70 34.14 -16.54
N ALA A 639 -35.84 34.56 -15.97
CA ALA A 639 -36.96 33.68 -15.66
C ALA A 639 -37.62 33.13 -16.93
N GLN A 640 -37.80 33.96 -17.97
CA GLN A 640 -38.32 33.54 -19.28
C GLN A 640 -37.42 32.47 -19.90
N GLY A 641 -36.10 32.69 -19.88
CA GLY A 641 -35.13 31.71 -20.39
C GLY A 641 -35.15 30.39 -19.63
N GLU A 642 -35.28 30.43 -18.30
CA GLU A 642 -35.32 29.21 -17.48
C GLU A 642 -36.65 28.45 -17.63
N TYR A 643 -37.79 29.14 -17.70
CA TYR A 643 -39.09 28.53 -17.97
C TYR A 643 -39.14 27.89 -19.37
N ALA A 644 -38.54 28.53 -20.38
CA ALA A 644 -38.42 27.96 -21.72
C ALA A 644 -37.65 26.63 -21.74
N LYS A 645 -36.58 26.50 -20.93
CA LYS A 645 -35.86 25.21 -20.77
C LYS A 645 -36.70 24.12 -20.11
N MET A 646 -37.68 24.50 -19.29
CA MET A 646 -38.63 23.57 -18.67
C MET A 646 -39.81 23.23 -19.59
N GLU A 647 -39.86 23.78 -20.80
CA GLU A 647 -41.02 23.69 -21.70
C GLU A 647 -42.31 24.27 -21.08
N ARG A 648 -42.16 25.27 -20.20
CA ARG A 648 -43.28 25.99 -19.55
C ARG A 648 -43.28 27.45 -20.01
N SER A 649 -44.45 28.06 -20.02
CA SER A 649 -44.60 29.51 -20.21
C SER A 649 -44.90 30.20 -18.88
N LEU A 650 -44.34 31.39 -18.69
CA LEU A 650 -44.71 32.27 -17.58
C LEU A 650 -46.16 32.73 -17.78
N THR A 651 -46.97 32.58 -16.75
CA THR A 651 -48.34 33.11 -16.77
C THR A 651 -48.35 34.61 -16.46
N ARG A 652 -49.38 35.32 -16.93
CA ARG A 652 -49.55 36.74 -16.59
C ARG A 652 -49.66 36.95 -15.08
N ALA A 653 -50.30 36.03 -14.35
CA ALA A 653 -50.42 36.08 -12.89
C ALA A 653 -49.06 35.98 -12.16
N GLU A 654 -48.07 35.30 -12.75
CA GLU A 654 -46.72 35.16 -12.18
C GLU A 654 -45.83 36.38 -12.45
N THR A 655 -46.16 37.18 -13.47
CA THR A 655 -45.31 38.30 -13.97
C THR A 655 -45.97 39.67 -13.84
N GLU A 656 -47.18 39.74 -13.30
CA GLU A 656 -47.95 40.97 -13.16
C GLU A 656 -47.21 41.98 -12.26
N GLY A 657 -46.91 43.16 -12.82
CA GLY A 657 -46.27 44.28 -12.11
C GLY A 657 -44.74 44.23 -12.03
N TRP A 658 -44.05 43.29 -12.70
CA TRP A 658 -42.59 43.22 -12.69
C TRP A 658 -41.90 44.34 -13.48
N VAL A 659 -42.59 44.92 -14.47
CA VAL A 659 -42.13 46.02 -15.34
C VAL A 659 -43.25 47.03 -15.52
#